data_AF-A0A830HAW7-F1
#
_entry.id   AF-A0A830HAW7-F1
#
_cell.length_a   1.000
_cell.length_b   1.000
_cell.length_c   1.000
_cell.angle_alpha   90.00
_cell.angle_beta   90.00
_cell.angle_gamma   90.00
#
_symmetry.space_group_name_H-M   'P 1'
#
loop_
_entity.id
_entity.type
_entity.pdbx_description
1 polymer ?
#
loop_
_entity_poly.entity_id
_entity_poly.type
_entity_poly.pdbx_seq_one_letter_code
_entity_poly.pdbx_strand_id
1 'polypeptide(L)'
;MLVRTPLARAHACISKTRAVREKLRARGSSHIGGLHNVGVHGGLVGARFVPPSATTSSTASATTATSAGDSDANAQQPAKQTMTRTADAPAWPQRSLLCGLARPPSDEQTTAADVQVCGWVDRVRKFGGITFVDVRDGTGLLQVVAEEGETWHERLSTLGREWVVHVSGTLRARKDPNPALPSGYCELADVSSVTVLNLSKEKLPFPVTHSEKETEEPREELRLRHRPLDLRRPEMARNLRLRHDILRRLRGTLDTYHERDGCEAGVAPFVEVETPTLTRATPEGARDYLVPSRVSPGSWFALPQSPQLFKQMLMVGGMERYYQVARCYRDEDLRSDRQPEFTQLDVELSFATQDDVMDVGEALLCATFEAAGREAPPRPFARMTFEQAMERYGSDKPDMRYTGLVSYDVTAAVKGRGFKLFDESKEVRCMVVEEGKSISNSKLKAPKGAVAAEAVAAGAGGLLFTRVCGGGEALEQGPAPAREALEADDGAGLKALLSALGSPADGSLLLFFCGPPAQNSKCVDRVRRYLASSELGLLDGDAASEAAVLWVTDFPLVEYDEELGRSVALHHPFTCPNMDDWATKSSANLEDVRSQAYDLVLNGVEVGGGSIRIHREEMQREMLAALGFTDAEMEEQFGFLLESLRDYGAPPHGGLAMGVDRLVAIMGGCDSIRSVIAFPKTAQASDIFVGAPGPADPKQLTELKLISKHE
;
A
#
# COMPACT_ATOMS: atom_id res chain seq x y z
N MET A 1 30.78 19.73 31.45
CA MET A 1 30.32 20.74 32.42
C MET A 1 29.81 21.94 31.63
N LEU A 2 28.53 22.30 31.83
CA LEU A 2 27.71 23.41 31.27
C LEU A 2 26.59 22.98 30.32
N VAL A 3 25.38 23.16 30.87
CA VAL A 3 24.02 22.92 30.37
C VAL A 3 23.33 24.29 30.28
N ARG A 4 22.48 24.53 29.27
CA ARG A 4 21.08 25.09 29.38
C ARG A 4 20.56 25.76 28.08
N THR A 5 19.61 25.09 27.44
CA THR A 5 18.32 25.53 26.80
C THR A 5 18.16 26.89 26.09
N PRO A 6 17.31 26.91 25.04
CA PRO A 6 16.30 27.97 24.90
C PRO A 6 14.91 27.42 24.51
N LEU A 7 14.00 27.28 25.49
CA LEU A 7 12.57 26.96 25.27
C LEU A 7 11.63 28.12 25.63
N ALA A 8 12.15 29.36 25.73
CA ALA A 8 11.39 30.50 26.28
C ALA A 8 11.00 31.59 25.24
N ARG A 9 11.26 31.41 23.93
CA ARG A 9 10.88 32.39 22.89
C ARG A 9 9.67 32.03 22.04
N ALA A 10 9.15 30.80 22.12
CA ALA A 10 7.99 30.36 21.33
C ALA A 10 6.63 30.79 21.93
N HIS A 11 6.53 30.97 23.26
CA HIS A 11 5.25 31.27 23.92
C HIS A 11 4.78 32.73 23.80
N ALA A 12 5.64 33.67 23.41
CA ALA A 12 5.27 35.09 23.26
C ALA A 12 4.65 35.41 21.89
N CYS A 13 4.86 34.57 20.86
CA CYS A 13 4.33 34.80 19.52
C CYS A 13 2.87 34.31 19.37
N ILE A 14 2.50 33.23 20.08
CA ILE A 14 1.19 32.58 19.96
C ILE A 14 0.05 33.39 20.62
N SER A 15 0.35 34.25 21.62
CA SER A 15 -0.69 35.08 22.26
C SER A 15 -1.10 36.31 21.43
N LYS A 16 -0.21 36.85 20.59
CA LYS A 16 -0.49 38.05 19.78
C LYS A 16 -1.35 37.74 18.55
N THR A 17 -1.25 36.54 17.98
CA THR A 17 -2.01 36.14 16.78
C THR A 17 -3.48 35.83 17.10
N ARG A 18 -3.78 35.44 18.35
CA ARG A 18 -5.16 35.15 18.81
C ARG A 18 -5.98 36.43 19.03
N ALA A 19 -5.36 37.50 19.51
CA ALA A 19 -6.02 38.80 19.74
C ALA A 19 -6.37 39.56 18.45
N VAL A 20 -5.69 39.28 17.32
CA VAL A 20 -5.98 39.90 16.02
C VAL A 20 -7.12 39.18 15.30
N ARG A 21 -7.26 37.86 15.48
CA ARG A 21 -8.35 37.05 14.87
C ARG A 21 -9.73 37.32 15.51
N GLU A 22 -9.79 37.65 16.80
CA GLU A 22 -11.07 38.02 17.45
C GLU A 22 -11.54 39.44 17.12
N LYS A 23 -10.63 40.39 16.82
CA LYS A 23 -11.01 41.74 16.40
C LYS A 23 -11.55 41.83 14.96
N LEU A 24 -11.22 40.87 14.10
CA LEU A 24 -11.71 40.82 12.71
C LEU A 24 -13.10 40.16 12.59
N ARG A 25 -13.50 39.29 13.53
CA ARG A 25 -14.85 38.71 13.56
C ARG A 25 -15.96 39.65 14.06
N ALA A 26 -15.60 40.76 14.71
CA ALA A 26 -16.57 41.70 15.29
C ALA A 26 -16.96 42.88 14.36
N ARG A 27 -16.45 42.95 13.12
CA ARG A 27 -16.67 44.09 12.19
C ARG A 27 -17.43 43.76 10.90
N GLY A 28 -17.99 42.56 10.76
CA GLY A 28 -18.64 42.11 9.53
C GLY A 28 -20.15 41.92 9.60
N SER A 29 -20.90 42.75 10.33
CA SER A 29 -22.37 42.64 10.33
C SER A 29 -23.05 43.98 10.63
N SER A 30 -23.27 44.78 9.58
CA SER A 30 -24.29 45.84 9.53
C SER A 30 -24.35 46.45 8.12
N HIS A 31 -25.58 46.67 7.61
CA HIS A 31 -25.97 47.37 6.35
C HIS A 31 -26.03 46.44 5.12
N ILE A 32 -27.12 46.28 4.34
CA ILE A 32 -28.36 47.05 4.10
C ILE A 32 -29.47 46.08 3.65
N GLY A 33 -30.71 46.32 4.07
CA GLY A 33 -31.92 45.78 3.42
C GLY A 33 -32.68 46.85 2.65
N GLY A 34 -33.45 46.43 1.62
CA GLY A 34 -34.74 47.05 1.27
C GLY A 34 -34.95 47.61 -0.15
N LEU A 35 -36.04 47.11 -0.78
CA LEU A 35 -36.95 47.75 -1.76
C LEU A 35 -36.49 47.77 -3.24
N HIS A 36 -37.30 47.55 -4.29
CA HIS A 36 -38.76 47.47 -4.49
C HIS A 36 -39.11 46.77 -5.83
N ASN A 37 -40.34 46.21 -5.90
CA ASN A 37 -41.12 45.72 -7.06
C ASN A 37 -41.37 46.78 -8.16
N VAL A 38 -41.38 46.36 -9.45
CA VAL A 38 -42.42 46.67 -10.49
C VAL A 38 -42.39 45.55 -11.58
N GLY A 39 -43.55 45.04 -12.02
CA GLY A 39 -43.72 44.02 -13.09
C GLY A 39 -43.45 44.53 -14.52
N VAL A 40 -43.62 43.80 -15.63
CA VAL A 40 -44.67 42.86 -16.07
C VAL A 40 -44.25 42.16 -17.40
N HIS A 41 -44.79 40.94 -17.64
CA HIS A 41 -45.02 40.17 -18.92
C HIS A 41 -43.96 39.21 -19.53
N GLY A 42 -44.26 37.90 -19.46
CA GLY A 42 -44.81 37.11 -20.59
C GLY A 42 -43.92 36.07 -21.30
N GLY A 43 -44.29 34.78 -21.24
CA GLY A 43 -43.93 33.76 -22.26
C GLY A 43 -43.63 32.33 -21.78
N LEU A 44 -44.59 31.41 -21.97
CA LEU A 44 -44.52 29.95 -21.72
C LEU A 44 -43.58 29.19 -22.69
N VAL A 45 -43.04 28.02 -22.27
CA VAL A 45 -43.37 26.65 -22.76
C VAL A 45 -42.65 25.62 -21.87
N GLY A 46 -43.37 24.61 -21.38
CA GLY A 46 -42.82 23.42 -20.72
C GLY A 46 -43.48 22.16 -21.27
N ALA A 47 -42.69 21.11 -21.54
CA ALA A 47 -43.17 19.81 -22.00
C ALA A 47 -42.72 18.70 -21.04
N ARG A 48 -43.67 17.88 -20.59
CA ARG A 48 -43.46 16.57 -19.93
C ARG A 48 -44.15 15.51 -20.78
N PHE A 49 -43.45 14.40 -21.05
CA PHE A 49 -43.94 13.24 -21.79
C PHE A 49 -44.27 12.09 -20.83
N VAL A 50 -45.39 11.41 -21.09
CA VAL A 50 -45.92 10.20 -20.41
C VAL A 50 -46.06 9.11 -21.49
N PRO A 51 -45.74 7.82 -21.22
CA PRO A 51 -45.93 6.76 -22.21
C PRO A 51 -47.33 6.10 -22.11
N PRO A 52 -47.91 5.59 -23.22
CA PRO A 52 -49.24 5.00 -23.22
C PRO A 52 -49.26 3.46 -23.15
N SER A 53 -50.33 2.94 -22.56
CA SER A 53 -50.80 1.55 -22.58
C SER A 53 -51.54 1.21 -23.88
N ALA A 54 -51.42 -0.02 -24.38
CA ALA A 54 -52.18 -0.53 -25.51
C ALA A 54 -52.96 -1.82 -25.18
N THR A 55 -54.22 -1.82 -25.57
CA THR A 55 -55.25 -2.87 -25.44
C THR A 55 -55.31 -3.80 -26.66
N THR A 56 -55.51 -5.09 -26.36
CA THR A 56 -56.26 -6.17 -27.06
C THR A 56 -56.71 -6.04 -28.52
N SER A 57 -56.46 -7.09 -29.31
CA SER A 57 -57.40 -7.62 -30.32
C SER A 57 -57.16 -9.12 -30.61
N SER A 58 -58.26 -9.87 -30.68
CA SER A 58 -58.41 -11.30 -30.95
C SER A 58 -58.62 -11.64 -32.43
N THR A 59 -58.25 -12.85 -32.87
CA THR A 59 -59.05 -13.82 -33.70
C THR A 59 -58.21 -15.09 -33.99
N ALA A 60 -58.68 -16.29 -33.59
CA ALA A 60 -59.17 -17.43 -34.42
C ALA A 60 -58.17 -18.00 -35.47
N SER A 61 -57.99 -19.31 -35.74
CA SER A 61 -58.62 -20.60 -35.37
C SER A 61 -57.83 -21.77 -36.00
N ALA A 62 -57.81 -22.96 -35.35
CA ALA A 62 -57.81 -24.36 -35.86
C ALA A 62 -56.85 -24.78 -37.02
N THR A 63 -56.27 -26.00 -37.12
CA THR A 63 -56.87 -27.35 -36.99
C THR A 63 -55.80 -28.47 -37.13
N THR A 64 -56.00 -29.60 -36.41
CA THR A 64 -55.77 -31.04 -36.74
C THR A 64 -54.39 -31.69 -37.04
N ALA A 65 -54.04 -32.74 -36.26
CA ALA A 65 -53.89 -34.19 -36.63
C ALA A 65 -52.98 -34.95 -35.62
N THR A 66 -53.46 -35.85 -34.75
CA THR A 66 -53.49 -37.36 -34.82
C THR A 66 -52.14 -38.02 -35.22
N SER A 67 -51.56 -39.05 -34.58
CA SER A 67 -52.07 -40.18 -33.77
C SER A 67 -50.94 -41.04 -33.11
N ALA A 68 -51.28 -41.65 -31.96
CA ALA A 68 -51.01 -43.03 -31.48
C ALA A 68 -49.58 -43.58 -31.20
N GLY A 69 -49.44 -44.21 -30.01
CA GLY A 69 -48.43 -45.22 -29.68
C GLY A 69 -48.27 -45.49 -28.16
N ASP A 70 -48.87 -46.58 -27.68
CA ASP A 70 -48.84 -47.11 -26.29
C ASP A 70 -47.43 -47.41 -25.73
N SER A 71 -47.22 -47.20 -24.43
CA SER A 71 -47.00 -48.28 -23.44
C SER A 71 -46.65 -47.73 -22.05
N ASP A 72 -47.39 -48.23 -21.05
CA ASP A 72 -47.20 -48.05 -19.62
C ASP A 72 -45.85 -48.59 -19.12
N ALA A 73 -45.16 -47.79 -18.29
CA ALA A 73 -44.28 -48.32 -17.24
C ALA A 73 -44.25 -47.34 -16.05
N ASN A 74 -44.96 -47.76 -15.01
CA ASN A 74 -45.06 -47.22 -13.66
C ASN A 74 -43.72 -46.70 -13.08
N ALA A 75 -43.63 -45.39 -12.84
CA ALA A 75 -42.66 -44.78 -11.93
C ALA A 75 -43.36 -43.66 -11.15
N GLN A 76 -43.78 -43.96 -9.94
CA GLN A 76 -44.30 -42.98 -8.98
C GLN A 76 -43.26 -41.89 -8.75
N GLN A 77 -43.51 -40.70 -9.30
CA GLN A 77 -42.80 -39.49 -8.90
C GLN A 77 -43.12 -39.20 -7.43
N PRO A 78 -42.11 -38.97 -6.56
CA PRO A 78 -42.38 -38.51 -5.21
C PRO A 78 -43.12 -37.17 -5.30
N ALA A 79 -44.25 -37.08 -4.61
CA ALA A 79 -45.05 -35.87 -4.54
C ALA A 79 -44.14 -34.69 -4.22
N LYS A 80 -44.15 -33.67 -5.10
CA LYS A 80 -43.53 -32.37 -4.82
C LYS A 80 -44.12 -31.87 -3.50
N GLN A 81 -43.34 -31.95 -2.42
CA GLN A 81 -43.61 -31.22 -1.20
C GLN A 81 -43.49 -29.74 -1.55
N THR A 82 -44.61 -29.14 -1.91
CA THR A 82 -44.75 -27.69 -1.98
C THR A 82 -44.52 -27.19 -0.55
N MET A 83 -43.32 -26.69 -0.26
CA MET A 83 -43.06 -25.97 0.98
C MET A 83 -43.97 -24.73 0.98
N THR A 84 -45.12 -24.85 1.64
CA THR A 84 -45.95 -23.71 2.00
C THR A 84 -45.12 -22.84 2.93
N ARG A 85 -44.65 -21.70 2.43
CA ARG A 85 -44.10 -20.63 3.28
C ARG A 85 -45.17 -20.30 4.33
N THR A 86 -44.86 -20.56 5.60
CA THR A 86 -45.72 -20.20 6.71
C THR A 86 -45.95 -18.69 6.71
N ALA A 87 -47.17 -18.27 7.10
CA ALA A 87 -47.52 -16.85 7.25
C ALA A 87 -46.69 -16.12 8.33
N ASP A 88 -46.02 -16.88 9.20
CA ASP A 88 -45.03 -16.40 10.16
C ASP A 88 -43.61 -16.43 9.57
N ALA A 89 -43.40 -15.73 8.45
CA ALA A 89 -42.03 -15.40 8.08
C ALA A 89 -41.48 -14.47 9.18
N PRO A 90 -40.35 -14.79 9.84
CA PRO A 90 -39.81 -13.91 10.87
C PRO A 90 -39.59 -12.53 10.26
N ALA A 91 -40.15 -11.50 10.91
CA ALA A 91 -39.94 -10.13 10.49
C ALA A 91 -38.44 -9.84 10.42
N TRP A 92 -38.03 -9.07 9.42
CA TRP A 92 -36.63 -8.70 9.26
C TRP A 92 -36.13 -8.00 10.54
N PRO A 93 -35.03 -8.48 11.17
CA PRO A 93 -34.57 -7.93 12.43
C PRO A 93 -34.10 -6.49 12.23
N GLN A 94 -34.80 -5.55 12.85
CA GLN A 94 -34.42 -4.13 12.87
C GLN A 94 -33.56 -3.84 14.10
N ARG A 95 -32.61 -2.93 13.95
CA ARG A 95 -31.83 -2.37 15.06
C ARG A 95 -32.12 -0.87 15.15
N SER A 96 -32.31 -0.36 16.36
CA SER A 96 -32.44 1.08 16.63
C SER A 96 -31.11 1.71 17.04
N LEU A 97 -30.11 0.91 17.41
CA LEU A 97 -28.79 1.38 17.83
C LEU A 97 -27.67 0.46 17.36
N LEU A 98 -26.50 1.04 17.10
CA LEU A 98 -25.25 0.32 16.84
C LEU A 98 -24.48 0.15 18.16
N CYS A 99 -23.96 -1.06 18.40
CA CYS A 99 -23.45 -1.49 19.69
C CYS A 99 -22.35 -0.56 20.23
N GLY A 100 -21.29 -0.33 19.44
CA GLY A 100 -20.17 0.52 19.84
C GLY A 100 -20.45 2.04 19.83
N LEU A 101 -21.57 2.45 19.23
CA LEU A 101 -22.01 3.85 19.23
C LEU A 101 -22.95 4.18 20.40
N ALA A 102 -23.34 3.20 21.20
CA ALA A 102 -24.13 3.43 22.40
C ALA A 102 -23.43 4.41 23.35
N ARG A 103 -24.19 5.36 23.88
CA ARG A 103 -23.74 6.35 24.89
C ARG A 103 -24.77 6.39 26.02
N PRO A 104 -24.37 6.83 27.23
CA PRO A 104 -25.33 7.06 28.30
C PRO A 104 -26.44 8.01 27.84
N PRO A 105 -27.70 7.79 28.27
CA PRO A 105 -28.75 8.77 28.03
C PRO A 105 -28.37 10.13 28.61
N SER A 106 -28.75 11.22 27.93
CA SER A 106 -28.33 12.59 28.25
C SER A 106 -28.90 13.15 29.55
N ASP A 107 -29.92 12.52 30.13
CA ASP A 107 -30.49 12.87 31.44
C ASP A 107 -30.51 11.62 32.35
N GLU A 108 -30.18 11.80 33.63
CA GLU A 108 -30.23 10.73 34.66
C GLU A 108 -31.63 10.10 34.83
N GLN A 109 -32.67 10.72 34.26
CA GLN A 109 -34.07 10.28 34.34
C GLN A 109 -34.64 9.74 33.02
N THR A 110 -33.92 9.84 31.90
CA THR A 110 -34.47 9.46 30.59
C THR A 110 -33.80 8.18 30.10
N THR A 111 -34.21 7.02 30.62
CA THR A 111 -33.92 5.74 29.96
C THR A 111 -34.47 5.77 28.53
N ALA A 112 -33.63 5.53 27.52
CA ALA A 112 -34.14 5.26 26.17
C ALA A 112 -34.84 3.90 26.23
N ALA A 113 -36.16 3.92 26.39
CA ALA A 113 -36.98 2.72 26.42
C ALA A 113 -36.96 2.07 25.03
N ASP A 114 -36.77 0.75 25.01
CA ASP A 114 -36.84 -0.11 23.82
C ASP A 114 -35.73 0.12 22.76
N VAL A 115 -34.49 0.00 23.21
CA VAL A 115 -33.31 -0.10 22.33
C VAL A 115 -33.17 -1.53 21.81
N GLN A 116 -32.98 -1.65 20.49
CA GLN A 116 -32.83 -2.90 19.77
C GLN A 116 -31.46 -2.95 19.11
N VAL A 117 -30.70 -4.01 19.38
CA VAL A 117 -29.37 -4.22 18.80
C VAL A 117 -29.27 -5.57 18.10
N CYS A 118 -28.52 -5.60 17.00
CA CYS A 118 -28.18 -6.82 16.28
C CYS A 118 -26.66 -6.97 16.24
N GLY A 119 -26.15 -8.16 16.53
CA GLY A 119 -24.71 -8.41 16.51
C GLY A 119 -24.33 -9.86 16.76
N TRP A 120 -23.04 -10.08 16.97
CA TRP A 120 -22.45 -11.35 17.36
C TRP A 120 -22.18 -11.35 18.86
N VAL A 121 -22.44 -12.48 19.52
CA VAL A 121 -22.04 -12.68 20.92
C VAL A 121 -20.52 -12.80 20.98
N ASP A 122 -19.84 -11.79 21.51
CA ASP A 122 -18.39 -11.79 21.69
C ASP A 122 -18.00 -12.73 22.85
N ARG A 123 -18.69 -12.56 23.98
CA ARG A 123 -18.49 -13.36 25.19
C ARG A 123 -19.73 -13.31 26.10
N VAL A 124 -19.90 -14.37 26.89
CA VAL A 124 -20.86 -14.47 28.00
C VAL A 124 -20.09 -14.61 29.31
N ARG A 125 -20.47 -13.85 30.33
CA ARG A 125 -19.85 -13.81 31.67
C ARG A 125 -20.94 -14.02 32.72
N LYS A 126 -20.73 -14.95 33.66
CA LYS A 126 -21.68 -15.25 34.74
C LYS A 126 -21.02 -14.94 36.08
N PHE A 127 -21.66 -14.12 36.91
CA PHE A 127 -21.18 -13.73 38.24
C PHE A 127 -22.33 -13.86 39.24
N GLY A 128 -22.34 -14.95 40.00
CA GLY A 128 -23.49 -15.28 40.86
C GLY A 128 -24.77 -15.40 40.03
N GLY A 129 -25.81 -14.67 40.44
CA GLY A 129 -27.09 -14.58 39.72
C GLY A 129 -27.13 -13.54 38.60
N ILE A 130 -26.00 -13.02 38.11
CA ILE A 130 -25.97 -12.00 37.03
C ILE A 130 -25.27 -12.55 35.80
N THR A 131 -25.91 -12.41 34.64
CA THR A 131 -25.34 -12.73 33.33
C THR A 131 -25.06 -11.45 32.54
N PHE A 132 -23.83 -11.32 32.06
CA PHE A 132 -23.42 -10.29 31.11
C PHE A 132 -23.11 -10.92 29.75
N VAL A 133 -23.63 -10.33 28.68
CA VAL A 133 -23.37 -10.73 27.30
C VAL A 133 -22.82 -9.52 26.55
N ASP A 134 -21.61 -9.63 26.02
CA ASP A 134 -21.06 -8.60 25.15
C ASP A 134 -21.51 -8.86 23.71
N VAL A 135 -22.37 -7.99 23.18
CA VAL A 135 -22.85 -8.05 21.79
C VAL A 135 -22.00 -7.12 20.93
N ARG A 136 -21.42 -7.66 19.87
CA ARG A 136 -20.52 -6.99 18.94
C ARG A 136 -21.20 -6.72 17.62
N ASP A 137 -21.03 -5.52 17.08
CA ASP A 137 -21.25 -5.25 15.67
C ASP A 137 -20.04 -4.55 15.04
N GLY A 138 -20.20 -4.05 13.81
CA GLY A 138 -19.11 -3.36 13.11
C GLY A 138 -18.58 -2.13 13.84
N THR A 139 -19.34 -1.53 14.77
CA THR A 139 -18.96 -0.31 15.49
C THR A 139 -18.30 -0.56 16.84
N GLY A 140 -18.42 -1.77 17.40
CA GLY A 140 -17.83 -2.14 18.69
C GLY A 140 -18.75 -3.03 19.52
N LEU A 141 -18.50 -3.06 20.82
CA LEU A 141 -19.22 -3.87 21.80
C LEU A 141 -20.33 -3.07 22.49
N LEU A 142 -21.40 -3.74 22.91
CA LEU A 142 -22.37 -3.25 23.91
C LEU A 142 -22.62 -4.38 24.90
N GLN A 143 -22.55 -4.07 26.19
CA GLN A 143 -22.91 -5.03 27.25
C GLN A 143 -24.43 -5.11 27.38
N VAL A 144 -24.94 -6.33 27.35
CA VAL A 144 -26.30 -6.69 27.75
C VAL A 144 -26.21 -7.34 29.12
N VAL A 145 -27.10 -6.99 30.03
CA VAL A 145 -27.17 -7.54 31.39
C VAL A 145 -28.56 -8.06 31.71
N ALA A 146 -28.63 -9.18 32.43
CA ALA A 146 -29.84 -9.68 33.05
C ALA A 146 -29.51 -10.35 34.40
N GLU A 147 -30.36 -10.15 35.40
CA GLU A 147 -30.26 -10.74 36.73
C GLU A 147 -31.19 -11.98 36.88
N GLU A 148 -30.88 -12.86 37.82
CA GLU A 148 -31.65 -14.07 38.11
C GLU A 148 -33.07 -13.69 38.57
N GLY A 149 -34.07 -14.30 37.93
CA GLY A 149 -35.48 -13.95 38.10
C GLY A 149 -36.05 -13.11 36.95
N GLU A 150 -35.20 -12.48 36.11
CA GLU A 150 -35.64 -11.84 34.87
C GLU A 150 -35.97 -12.88 33.77
N THR A 151 -36.98 -12.58 32.96
CA THR A 151 -37.55 -13.46 31.92
C THR A 151 -36.50 -14.04 30.96
N TRP A 152 -35.48 -13.26 30.60
CA TRP A 152 -34.50 -13.63 29.57
C TRP A 152 -33.12 -14.03 30.11
N HIS A 153 -32.95 -14.08 31.44
CA HIS A 153 -31.67 -14.42 32.08
C HIS A 153 -31.15 -15.79 31.61
N GLU A 154 -31.98 -16.83 31.68
CA GLU A 154 -31.59 -18.19 31.28
C GLU A 154 -31.15 -18.23 29.82
N ARG A 155 -31.92 -17.58 28.93
CA ARG A 155 -31.63 -17.53 27.50
C ARG A 155 -30.29 -16.86 27.22
N LEU A 156 -30.04 -15.68 27.80
CA LEU A 156 -28.75 -14.97 27.66
C LEU A 156 -27.58 -15.83 28.16
N SER A 157 -27.79 -16.56 29.26
CA SER A 157 -26.75 -17.39 29.87
C SER A 157 -26.34 -18.62 29.04
N THR A 158 -27.13 -18.99 28.02
CA THR A 158 -26.89 -20.15 27.15
C THR A 158 -26.35 -19.75 25.76
N LEU A 159 -26.21 -18.46 25.49
CA LEU A 159 -25.72 -17.98 24.21
C LEU A 159 -24.28 -18.45 23.96
N GLY A 160 -24.02 -19.00 22.78
CA GLY A 160 -22.69 -19.38 22.33
C GLY A 160 -21.93 -18.20 21.73
N ARG A 161 -20.60 -18.28 21.77
CA ARG A 161 -19.71 -17.32 21.07
C ARG A 161 -20.02 -17.29 19.58
N GLU A 162 -19.95 -16.10 18.98
CA GLU A 162 -20.22 -15.82 17.57
C GLU A 162 -21.64 -16.18 17.11
N TRP A 163 -22.58 -16.45 18.03
CA TRP A 163 -24.00 -16.51 17.69
C TRP A 163 -24.49 -15.13 17.28
N VAL A 164 -25.28 -15.08 16.22
CA VAL A 164 -25.91 -13.84 15.75
C VAL A 164 -27.21 -13.66 16.52
N VAL A 165 -27.34 -12.53 17.20
CA VAL A 165 -28.46 -12.24 18.10
C VAL A 165 -29.09 -10.90 17.78
N HIS A 166 -30.39 -10.81 18.05
CA HIS A 166 -31.17 -9.59 18.16
C HIS A 166 -31.67 -9.49 19.59
N VAL A 167 -31.35 -8.39 20.26
CA VAL A 167 -31.68 -8.16 21.67
C VAL A 167 -32.39 -6.83 21.80
N SER A 168 -33.52 -6.83 22.51
CA SER A 168 -34.27 -5.62 22.85
C SER A 168 -34.25 -5.41 24.36
N GLY A 169 -34.12 -4.16 24.81
CA GLY A 169 -34.10 -3.80 26.23
C GLY A 169 -34.02 -2.31 26.46
N THR A 170 -33.71 -1.90 27.67
CA THR A 170 -33.59 -0.50 28.08
C THR A 170 -32.12 -0.10 28.21
N LEU A 171 -31.72 0.99 27.55
CA LEU A 171 -30.37 1.50 27.69
C LEU A 171 -30.24 2.33 28.97
N ARG A 172 -29.28 1.97 29.84
CA ARG A 172 -28.99 2.68 31.09
C ARG A 172 -27.50 2.90 31.32
N ALA A 173 -27.16 3.80 32.24
CA ALA A 173 -25.77 3.97 32.67
C ALA A 173 -25.26 2.73 33.43
N ARG A 174 -23.98 2.38 33.25
CA ARG A 174 -23.37 1.30 34.02
C ARG A 174 -23.10 1.77 35.45
N LYS A 175 -23.25 0.84 36.40
CA LYS A 175 -22.79 1.05 37.79
C LYS A 175 -21.27 1.17 37.87
N ASP A 176 -20.55 0.37 37.07
CA ASP A 176 -19.09 0.37 36.97
C ASP A 176 -18.68 0.62 35.51
N PRO A 177 -18.33 1.85 35.13
CA PRO A 177 -17.96 2.20 33.76
C PRO A 177 -16.64 1.56 33.30
N ASN A 178 -16.60 1.12 32.05
CA ASN A 178 -15.36 0.67 31.39
C ASN A 178 -14.83 1.77 30.46
N PRO A 179 -13.84 2.59 30.89
CA PRO A 179 -13.32 3.70 30.07
C PRO A 179 -12.58 3.24 28.81
N ALA A 180 -12.24 1.95 28.68
CA ALA A 180 -11.59 1.40 27.49
C ALA A 180 -12.55 1.23 26.30
N LEU A 181 -13.88 1.30 26.51
CA LEU A 181 -14.88 1.14 25.47
C LEU A 181 -15.71 2.42 25.33
N PRO A 182 -15.99 2.90 24.09
CA PRO A 182 -16.88 4.05 23.89
C PRO A 182 -18.29 3.84 24.48
N SER A 183 -18.81 2.61 24.42
CA SER A 183 -20.07 2.17 25.04
C SER A 183 -19.92 1.74 26.49
N GLY A 184 -18.72 1.82 27.06
CA GLY A 184 -18.41 1.29 28.39
C GLY A 184 -19.06 2.06 29.54
N TYR A 185 -19.70 3.19 29.26
CA TYR A 185 -20.47 3.97 30.23
C TYR A 185 -21.96 3.58 30.29
N CYS A 186 -22.42 2.72 29.37
CA CYS A 186 -23.82 2.26 29.31
C CYS A 186 -23.94 0.75 29.08
N GLU A 187 -25.10 0.19 29.40
CA GLU A 187 -25.46 -1.21 29.18
C GLU A 187 -26.94 -1.32 28.80
N LEU A 188 -27.29 -2.39 28.09
CA LEU A 188 -28.66 -2.76 27.79
C LEU A 188 -29.17 -3.68 28.90
N ALA A 189 -30.14 -3.21 29.67
CA ALA A 189 -30.77 -3.92 30.78
C ALA A 189 -32.27 -4.14 30.49
N ASP A 190 -33.02 -4.66 31.46
CA ASP A 190 -34.47 -4.87 31.37
C ASP A 190 -34.86 -5.54 30.03
N VAL A 191 -34.15 -6.64 29.72
CA VAL A 191 -34.20 -7.27 28.40
C VAL A 191 -35.63 -7.73 28.12
N SER A 192 -36.22 -7.25 27.04
CA SER A 192 -37.61 -7.53 26.65
C SER A 192 -37.71 -8.66 25.62
N SER A 193 -36.67 -8.88 24.81
CA SER A 193 -36.59 -10.02 23.89
C SER A 193 -35.14 -10.42 23.55
N VAL A 194 -34.94 -11.72 23.33
CA VAL A 194 -33.67 -12.27 22.80
C VAL A 194 -33.99 -13.26 21.69
N THR A 195 -33.64 -12.90 20.46
CA THR A 195 -33.80 -13.76 19.29
C THR A 195 -32.42 -14.20 18.79
N VAL A 196 -32.22 -15.50 18.63
CA VAL A 196 -31.01 -16.02 17.96
C VAL A 196 -31.31 -16.07 16.47
N LEU A 197 -30.66 -15.18 15.73
CA LEU A 197 -30.80 -15.06 14.28
C LEU A 197 -30.01 -16.15 13.55
N ASN A 198 -28.83 -16.52 14.07
CA ASN A 198 -28.03 -17.59 13.52
C ASN A 198 -27.07 -18.20 14.55
N LEU A 199 -26.80 -19.49 14.43
CA LEU A 199 -25.91 -20.23 15.33
C LEU A 199 -24.51 -20.36 14.71
N SER A 200 -23.48 -20.08 15.50
CA SER A 200 -22.14 -20.61 15.21
C SER A 200 -22.07 -22.03 15.78
N LYS A 201 -22.16 -23.03 14.90
CA LYS A 201 -22.30 -24.45 15.27
C LYS A 201 -20.98 -25.14 15.58
N GLU A 202 -19.94 -24.81 14.84
CA GLU A 202 -18.62 -25.42 15.00
C GLU A 202 -17.77 -24.65 16.00
N LYS A 203 -16.79 -25.35 16.58
CA LYS A 203 -15.76 -24.71 17.39
C LYS A 203 -14.99 -23.75 16.50
N LEU A 204 -14.83 -22.51 16.95
CA LEU A 204 -14.08 -21.50 16.20
C LEU A 204 -12.64 -21.97 15.98
N PRO A 205 -12.09 -21.86 14.75
CA PRO A 205 -10.72 -22.23 14.44
C PRO A 205 -9.70 -21.36 15.19
N PHE A 206 -10.07 -20.12 15.49
CA PHE A 206 -9.31 -19.17 16.31
C PHE A 206 -10.27 -18.15 16.95
N PRO A 207 -9.88 -17.51 18.07
CA PRO A 207 -10.67 -16.43 18.67
C PRO A 207 -10.74 -15.20 17.74
N VAL A 208 -11.79 -14.41 17.89
CA VAL A 208 -11.97 -13.10 17.21
C VAL A 208 -12.47 -12.02 18.17
N THR A 209 -12.24 -12.24 19.47
CA THR A 209 -12.83 -11.44 20.54
C THR A 209 -12.22 -10.04 20.61
N HIS A 210 -13.04 -9.07 20.98
CA HIS A 210 -12.60 -7.70 21.28
C HIS A 210 -12.21 -7.50 22.75
N SER A 211 -12.48 -8.50 23.60
CA SER A 211 -12.45 -8.37 25.06
C SER A 211 -11.16 -8.86 25.70
N GLU A 212 -10.32 -9.58 24.95
CA GLU A 212 -9.05 -10.14 25.42
C GLU A 212 -7.95 -9.77 24.44
N LYS A 213 -6.77 -9.42 24.95
CA LYS A 213 -5.58 -9.34 24.07
C LYS A 213 -5.23 -10.75 23.65
N GLU A 214 -5.24 -11.03 22.35
CA GLU A 214 -4.73 -12.28 21.81
C GLU A 214 -3.27 -12.43 22.25
N THR A 215 -2.96 -13.50 22.96
CA THR A 215 -1.59 -13.79 23.40
C THR A 215 -0.74 -14.39 22.28
N GLU A 216 -1.39 -14.99 21.28
CA GLU A 216 -0.76 -15.57 20.09
C GLU A 216 -1.61 -15.29 18.85
N GLU A 217 -0.97 -14.80 17.80
CA GLU A 217 -1.64 -14.58 16.52
C GLU A 217 -1.89 -15.91 15.79
N PRO A 218 -3.10 -16.17 15.27
CA PRO A 218 -3.37 -17.38 14.50
C PRO A 218 -2.48 -17.48 13.26
N ARG A 219 -2.06 -18.71 12.90
CA ARG A 219 -1.26 -18.95 11.69
C ARG A 219 -1.93 -18.38 10.45
N GLU A 220 -1.16 -17.74 9.57
CA GLU A 220 -1.66 -17.07 8.37
C GLU A 220 -2.53 -17.98 7.50
N GLU A 221 -2.09 -19.22 7.23
CA GLU A 221 -2.86 -20.18 6.43
C GLU A 221 -4.27 -20.42 6.99
N LEU A 222 -4.38 -20.55 8.32
CA LEU A 222 -5.67 -20.77 8.99
C LEU A 222 -6.55 -19.53 8.89
N ARG A 223 -5.96 -18.33 9.02
CA ARG A 223 -6.66 -17.05 8.86
C ARG A 223 -7.20 -16.87 7.44
N LEU A 224 -6.39 -17.17 6.43
CA LEU A 224 -6.80 -17.08 5.02
C LEU A 224 -7.87 -18.11 4.69
N ARG A 225 -7.78 -19.35 5.19
CA ARG A 225 -8.83 -20.36 5.03
C ARG A 225 -10.17 -19.91 5.63
N HIS A 226 -10.15 -19.23 6.76
CA HIS A 226 -11.34 -18.72 7.44
C HIS A 226 -11.44 -17.19 7.34
N ARG A 227 -11.12 -16.60 6.17
CA ARG A 227 -10.99 -15.15 6.01
C ARG A 227 -12.21 -14.34 6.49
N PRO A 228 -13.47 -14.74 6.23
CA PRO A 228 -14.62 -14.02 6.77
C PRO A 228 -14.66 -13.93 8.30
N LEU A 229 -14.10 -14.92 9.00
CA LEU A 229 -13.95 -14.89 10.46
C LEU A 229 -12.78 -14.00 10.87
N ASP A 230 -11.62 -14.11 10.21
CA ASP A 230 -10.45 -13.24 10.45
C ASP A 230 -10.78 -11.75 10.26
N LEU A 231 -11.62 -11.41 9.29
CA LEU A 231 -12.12 -10.04 9.07
C LEU A 231 -12.95 -9.49 10.24
N ARG A 232 -13.43 -10.33 11.18
CA ARG A 232 -14.09 -9.88 12.41
C ARG A 232 -13.11 -9.40 13.47
N ARG A 233 -11.82 -9.75 13.38
CA ARG A 233 -10.82 -9.30 14.35
C ARG A 233 -10.71 -7.77 14.32
N PRO A 234 -10.52 -7.12 15.49
CA PRO A 234 -10.41 -5.66 15.58
C PRO A 234 -9.33 -5.08 14.65
N GLU A 235 -8.19 -5.77 14.54
CA GLU A 235 -7.04 -5.35 13.73
C GLU A 235 -7.37 -5.33 12.24
N MET A 236 -7.97 -6.41 11.72
CA MET A 236 -8.38 -6.48 10.32
C MET A 236 -9.43 -5.43 9.99
N ALA A 237 -10.42 -5.27 10.86
CA ALA A 237 -11.49 -4.28 10.67
C ALA A 237 -10.96 -2.83 10.76
N ARG A 238 -9.96 -2.57 11.60
CA ARG A 238 -9.25 -1.28 11.65
C ARG A 238 -8.48 -1.01 10.36
N ASN A 239 -7.74 -2.00 9.87
CA ASN A 239 -6.93 -1.87 8.67
C ASN A 239 -7.77 -1.58 7.41
N LEU A 240 -8.91 -2.26 7.24
CA LEU A 240 -9.81 -1.99 6.11
C LEU A 240 -10.49 -0.62 6.20
N ARG A 241 -10.75 -0.11 7.41
CA ARG A 241 -11.24 1.27 7.60
C ARG A 241 -10.17 2.30 7.32
N LEU A 242 -8.94 2.06 7.80
CA LEU A 242 -7.80 2.90 7.48
C LEU A 242 -7.58 2.98 5.96
N ARG A 243 -7.70 1.85 5.24
CA ARG A 243 -7.70 1.83 3.77
C ARG A 243 -8.77 2.77 3.18
N HIS A 244 -10.01 2.67 3.66
CA HIS A 244 -11.11 3.51 3.21
C HIS A 244 -10.81 5.00 3.47
N ASP A 245 -10.35 5.34 4.67
CA ASP A 245 -10.07 6.72 5.07
C ASP A 245 -8.92 7.33 4.25
N ILE A 246 -7.84 6.55 4.03
CA ILE A 246 -6.73 6.95 3.17
C ILE A 246 -7.23 7.20 1.74
N LEU A 247 -7.96 6.27 1.13
CA LEU A 247 -8.48 6.45 -0.24
C LEU A 247 -9.43 7.65 -0.35
N ARG A 248 -10.30 7.86 0.64
CA ARG A 248 -11.19 9.02 0.69
C ARG A 248 -10.41 10.33 0.75
N ARG A 249 -9.35 10.37 1.56
CA ARG A 249 -8.52 11.56 1.75
C ARG A 249 -7.64 11.83 0.52
N LEU A 250 -7.10 10.80 -0.12
CA LEU A 250 -6.33 10.92 -1.36
C LEU A 250 -7.19 11.52 -2.48
N ARG A 251 -8.41 11.00 -2.71
CA ARG A 251 -9.36 11.57 -3.67
C ARG A 251 -9.67 13.03 -3.37
N GLY A 252 -10.08 13.34 -2.14
CA GLY A 252 -10.37 14.73 -1.77
C GLY A 252 -9.19 15.68 -1.89
N THR A 253 -7.95 15.18 -1.74
CA THR A 253 -6.73 15.97 -1.94
C THR A 253 -6.51 16.30 -3.41
N LEU A 254 -6.82 15.39 -4.33
CA LEU A 254 -6.74 15.62 -5.77
C LEU A 254 -7.88 16.54 -6.25
N ASP A 255 -9.11 16.32 -5.75
CA ASP A 255 -10.28 17.15 -6.06
C ASP A 255 -10.02 18.63 -5.77
N THR A 256 -9.41 18.91 -4.61
CA THR A 256 -9.14 20.27 -4.13
C THR A 256 -7.71 20.74 -4.42
N TYR A 257 -6.92 19.97 -5.18
CA TYR A 257 -5.49 20.27 -5.40
C TYR A 257 -5.28 21.66 -6.01
N HIS A 258 -6.11 22.01 -6.99
CA HIS A 258 -6.07 23.28 -7.71
C HIS A 258 -6.43 24.50 -6.85
N GLU A 259 -7.04 24.28 -5.67
CA GLU A 259 -7.42 25.33 -4.72
C GLU A 259 -6.35 25.61 -3.66
N ARG A 260 -5.23 24.87 -3.67
CA ARG A 260 -4.19 24.98 -2.64
C ARG A 260 -3.47 26.33 -2.67
N ASP A 261 -3.11 26.81 -1.49
CA ASP A 261 -2.26 27.99 -1.34
C ASP A 261 -0.93 27.79 -2.10
N GLY A 262 -0.59 28.74 -2.98
CA GLY A 262 0.60 28.68 -3.83
C GLY A 262 0.37 28.07 -5.22
N CYS A 263 -0.81 27.53 -5.52
CA CYS A 263 -1.17 27.22 -6.90
C CYS A 263 -1.38 28.52 -7.69
N GLU A 264 -0.71 28.64 -8.84
CA GLU A 264 -0.91 29.77 -9.76
C GLU A 264 -2.34 29.77 -10.31
N ALA A 265 -2.84 30.95 -10.69
CA ALA A 265 -4.12 31.07 -11.37
C ALA A 265 -4.07 30.28 -12.68
N GLY A 266 -4.90 29.24 -12.82
CA GLY A 266 -5.01 28.43 -14.04
C GLY A 266 -4.65 26.95 -13.91
N VAL A 267 -4.37 26.44 -12.70
CA VAL A 267 -4.21 24.99 -12.49
C VAL A 267 -5.53 24.25 -12.73
N ALA A 268 -5.55 23.29 -13.68
CA ALA A 268 -6.72 22.45 -13.89
C ALA A 268 -7.03 21.54 -12.68
N PRO A 269 -8.31 21.19 -12.45
CA PRO A 269 -8.66 20.15 -11.49
C PRO A 269 -8.25 18.77 -12.01
N PHE A 270 -7.94 17.86 -11.09
CA PHE A 270 -7.77 16.44 -11.42
C PHE A 270 -9.11 15.77 -11.72
N VAL A 271 -9.12 14.83 -12.66
CA VAL A 271 -10.32 14.06 -13.03
C VAL A 271 -10.06 12.56 -12.83
N GLU A 272 -10.94 11.88 -12.08
CA GLU A 272 -10.92 10.42 -11.96
C GLU A 272 -11.45 9.79 -13.26
N VAL A 273 -10.62 9.03 -13.97
CA VAL A 273 -11.03 8.34 -15.20
C VAL A 273 -10.70 6.85 -15.11
N GLU A 274 -11.69 6.00 -15.35
CA GLU A 274 -11.49 4.55 -15.39
C GLU A 274 -10.81 4.13 -16.69
N THR A 275 -9.80 3.26 -16.62
CA THR A 275 -9.11 2.72 -17.80
C THR A 275 -9.42 1.25 -18.03
N PRO A 276 -9.36 0.74 -19.27
CA PRO A 276 -9.64 -0.66 -19.57
C PRO A 276 -8.75 -1.65 -18.79
N THR A 277 -9.34 -2.78 -18.37
CA THR A 277 -8.62 -3.92 -17.74
C THR A 277 -8.33 -5.07 -18.71
N LEU A 278 -9.03 -5.13 -19.85
CA LEU A 278 -8.74 -6.09 -20.91
C LEU A 278 -7.96 -5.34 -22.01
N THR A 279 -6.63 -5.46 -21.97
CA THR A 279 -5.72 -4.68 -22.80
C THR A 279 -4.99 -5.57 -23.80
N ARG A 280 -4.14 -4.96 -24.64
CA ARG A 280 -3.12 -5.70 -25.40
C ARG A 280 -1.93 -5.98 -24.48
N ALA A 281 -1.24 -7.09 -24.71
CA ALA A 281 0.03 -7.38 -24.06
C ALA A 281 1.11 -6.40 -24.55
N THR A 282 1.79 -5.75 -23.62
CA THR A 282 2.88 -4.80 -23.90
C THR A 282 4.02 -5.09 -22.94
N PRO A 283 5.26 -5.28 -23.42
CA PRO A 283 6.40 -5.54 -22.55
C PRO A 283 6.71 -4.33 -21.65
N GLU A 284 6.21 -4.35 -20.41
CA GLU A 284 6.45 -3.33 -19.38
C GLU A 284 7.42 -3.80 -18.28
N GLY A 285 8.09 -4.94 -18.48
CA GLY A 285 9.11 -5.50 -17.59
C GLY A 285 8.64 -6.70 -16.78
N ALA A 286 7.37 -6.77 -16.37
CA ALA A 286 6.80 -7.97 -15.76
C ALA A 286 6.13 -8.89 -16.80
N ARG A 287 5.76 -10.11 -16.37
CA ARG A 287 4.91 -10.99 -17.18
C ARG A 287 3.44 -10.63 -17.00
N ASP A 288 2.71 -10.57 -18.10
CA ASP A 288 1.26 -10.32 -18.10
C ASP A 288 0.45 -11.55 -17.70
N TYR A 289 -0.65 -11.33 -16.98
CA TYR A 289 -1.75 -12.30 -16.95
C TYR A 289 -2.55 -12.23 -18.24
N LEU A 290 -2.75 -13.37 -18.91
CA LEU A 290 -3.49 -13.45 -20.17
C LEU A 290 -4.93 -13.92 -19.98
N VAL A 291 -5.84 -13.35 -20.76
CA VAL A 291 -7.26 -13.72 -20.81
C VAL A 291 -7.63 -14.14 -22.23
N PRO A 292 -7.98 -15.41 -22.48
CA PRO A 292 -8.32 -15.87 -23.83
C PRO A 292 -9.62 -15.24 -24.33
N SER A 293 -9.64 -14.83 -25.60
CA SER A 293 -10.87 -14.35 -26.25
C SER A 293 -11.69 -15.51 -26.81
N ARG A 294 -12.89 -15.72 -26.26
CA ARG A 294 -13.87 -16.66 -26.85
C ARG A 294 -14.34 -16.20 -28.24
N VAL A 295 -14.45 -14.89 -28.45
CA VAL A 295 -15.01 -14.28 -29.68
C VAL A 295 -14.02 -14.34 -30.84
N SER A 296 -12.73 -14.14 -30.54
CA SER A 296 -11.64 -14.18 -31.52
C SER A 296 -10.65 -15.29 -31.14
N PRO A 297 -10.91 -16.54 -31.53
CA PRO A 297 -10.06 -17.67 -31.16
C PRO A 297 -8.60 -17.46 -31.58
N GLY A 298 -7.67 -17.76 -30.69
CA GLY A 298 -6.24 -17.51 -30.87
C GLY A 298 -5.78 -16.10 -30.49
N SER A 299 -6.71 -15.18 -30.19
CA SER A 299 -6.40 -13.85 -29.64
C SER A 299 -6.54 -13.82 -28.12
N TRP A 300 -5.73 -12.98 -27.50
CA TRP A 300 -5.62 -12.87 -26.05
C TRP A 300 -5.70 -11.40 -25.65
N PHE A 301 -6.36 -11.14 -24.52
CA PHE A 301 -6.17 -9.90 -23.77
C PHE A 301 -5.05 -10.12 -22.75
N ALA A 302 -4.44 -9.03 -22.31
CA ALA A 302 -3.62 -8.96 -21.12
C ALA A 302 -4.36 -8.18 -20.03
N LEU A 303 -4.13 -8.54 -18.77
CA LEU A 303 -4.48 -7.69 -17.64
C LEU A 303 -3.36 -6.66 -17.44
N PRO A 304 -3.67 -5.37 -17.23
CA PRO A 304 -2.68 -4.30 -17.25
C PRO A 304 -1.75 -4.37 -16.03
N GLN A 305 -0.45 -4.25 -16.29
CA GLN A 305 0.55 -4.05 -15.23
C GLN A 305 0.42 -2.70 -14.55
N SER A 306 -0.12 -1.72 -15.28
CA SER A 306 -0.52 -0.39 -14.82
C SER A 306 -1.38 0.31 -15.91
N PRO A 307 -2.04 1.44 -15.62
CA PRO A 307 -2.70 2.26 -16.64
C PRO A 307 -1.75 3.05 -17.57
N GLN A 308 -0.44 2.76 -17.58
CA GLN A 308 0.62 3.61 -18.11
C GLN A 308 0.41 4.11 -19.54
N LEU A 309 -0.08 3.26 -20.46
CA LEU A 309 -0.34 3.68 -21.83
C LEU A 309 -1.61 4.54 -21.94
N PHE A 310 -2.67 4.17 -21.23
CA PHE A 310 -3.94 4.89 -21.29
C PHE A 310 -3.87 6.28 -20.64
N LYS A 311 -3.15 6.43 -19.52
CA LYS A 311 -3.00 7.74 -18.89
C LYS A 311 -2.24 8.72 -19.77
N GLN A 312 -1.25 8.26 -20.53
CA GLN A 312 -0.58 9.07 -21.55
C GLN A 312 -1.55 9.45 -22.68
N MET A 313 -2.38 8.53 -23.15
CA MET A 313 -3.41 8.84 -24.16
C MET A 313 -4.45 9.84 -23.66
N LEU A 314 -4.76 9.86 -22.37
CA LEU A 314 -5.60 10.90 -21.78
C LEU A 314 -4.91 12.28 -21.80
N MET A 315 -3.59 12.34 -21.67
CA MET A 315 -2.84 13.59 -21.83
C MET A 315 -2.88 14.07 -23.28
N VAL A 316 -2.69 13.16 -24.25
CA VAL A 316 -2.88 13.45 -25.69
C VAL A 316 -4.32 13.91 -25.97
N GLY A 317 -5.31 13.30 -25.32
CA GLY A 317 -6.73 13.64 -25.43
C GLY A 317 -7.13 14.96 -24.75
N GLY A 318 -6.20 15.69 -24.13
CA GLY A 318 -6.45 16.99 -23.52
C GLY A 318 -7.12 16.93 -22.14
N MET A 319 -7.03 15.80 -21.43
CA MET A 319 -7.54 15.70 -20.05
C MET A 319 -6.79 16.60 -19.07
N GLU A 320 -5.54 16.94 -19.40
CA GLU A 320 -4.62 17.80 -18.64
C GLU A 320 -4.17 17.23 -17.28
N ARG A 321 -5.08 16.73 -16.45
CA ARG A 321 -4.78 16.14 -15.14
C ARG A 321 -5.69 14.96 -14.84
N TYR A 322 -5.08 13.80 -14.71
CA TYR A 322 -5.75 12.52 -14.55
C TYR A 322 -5.37 11.89 -13.21
N TYR A 323 -6.32 11.17 -12.61
CA TYR A 323 -5.97 10.13 -11.65
C TYR A 323 -6.91 8.91 -11.73
N GLN A 324 -6.49 7.80 -11.13
CA GLN A 324 -7.34 6.64 -10.90
C GLN A 324 -6.85 5.82 -9.71
N VAL A 325 -7.77 5.30 -8.90
CA VAL A 325 -7.47 4.19 -7.98
C VAL A 325 -7.55 2.87 -8.76
N ALA A 326 -6.46 2.53 -9.44
CA ALA A 326 -6.41 1.45 -10.42
C ALA A 326 -6.06 0.10 -9.81
N ARG A 327 -6.65 -0.98 -10.34
CA ARG A 327 -6.20 -2.35 -10.09
C ARG A 327 -5.16 -2.73 -11.15
N CYS A 328 -4.02 -3.22 -10.68
CA CYS A 328 -2.87 -3.61 -11.49
C CYS A 328 -2.57 -5.10 -11.29
N TYR A 329 -2.00 -5.74 -12.31
CA TYR A 329 -1.79 -7.19 -12.35
C TYR A 329 -0.38 -7.52 -12.85
N ARG A 330 0.37 -8.32 -12.09
CA ARG A 330 1.73 -8.75 -12.48
C ARG A 330 1.93 -10.21 -12.10
N ASP A 331 2.32 -11.04 -13.06
CA ASP A 331 2.62 -12.46 -12.84
C ASP A 331 4.10 -12.63 -12.46
N GLU A 332 4.43 -12.26 -11.23
CA GLU A 332 5.77 -12.32 -10.65
C GLU A 332 5.81 -13.17 -9.37
N ASP A 333 7.01 -13.53 -8.93
CA ASP A 333 7.24 -14.15 -7.63
C ASP A 333 6.75 -13.25 -6.49
N LEU A 334 5.86 -13.80 -5.65
CA LEU A 334 5.21 -13.05 -4.58
C LEU A 334 6.05 -12.99 -3.31
N ARG A 335 5.91 -11.88 -2.59
CA ARG A 335 6.58 -11.56 -1.32
C ARG A 335 5.56 -11.02 -0.32
N SER A 336 6.00 -10.66 0.89
CA SER A 336 5.11 -10.05 1.90
C SER A 336 4.51 -8.71 1.44
N ASP A 337 5.17 -8.04 0.50
CA ASP A 337 4.79 -6.75 -0.07
C ASP A 337 4.36 -6.84 -1.55
N ARG A 338 4.15 -8.05 -2.09
CA ARG A 338 3.70 -8.27 -3.48
C ARG A 338 2.48 -9.17 -3.54
N GLN A 339 1.55 -8.81 -4.42
CA GLN A 339 0.34 -9.58 -4.73
C GLN A 339 0.16 -9.62 -6.26
N PRO A 340 -0.42 -10.71 -6.80
CA PRO A 340 -0.60 -10.84 -8.25
C PRO A 340 -1.60 -9.81 -8.79
N GLU A 341 -2.47 -9.31 -7.92
CA GLU A 341 -3.35 -8.17 -8.14
C GLU A 341 -3.15 -7.16 -7.00
N PHE A 342 -2.92 -5.89 -7.31
CA PHE A 342 -2.61 -4.85 -6.32
C PHE A 342 -3.16 -3.50 -6.75
N THR A 343 -3.30 -2.57 -5.80
CA THR A 343 -3.94 -1.28 -6.03
C THR A 343 -2.93 -0.15 -6.06
N GLN A 344 -2.99 0.68 -7.10
CA GLN A 344 -2.23 1.92 -7.22
C GLN A 344 -3.17 3.13 -7.19
N LEU A 345 -2.68 4.25 -6.67
CA LEU A 345 -3.20 5.56 -7.02
C LEU A 345 -2.31 6.07 -8.15
N ASP A 346 -2.83 6.02 -9.37
CA ASP A 346 -2.12 6.41 -10.58
C ASP A 346 -2.50 7.84 -10.95
N VAL A 347 -1.51 8.66 -11.29
CA VAL A 347 -1.67 10.10 -11.54
C VAL A 347 -0.84 10.49 -12.77
N GLU A 348 -1.38 11.35 -13.63
CA GLU A 348 -0.67 11.90 -14.80
C GLU A 348 -1.09 13.37 -15.05
N LEU A 349 -0.14 14.19 -15.50
CA LEU A 349 -0.31 15.62 -15.75
C LEU A 349 0.33 16.02 -17.08
N SER A 350 -0.36 16.84 -17.86
CA SER A 350 0.19 17.55 -19.03
C SER A 350 0.90 18.83 -18.59
N PHE A 351 1.89 19.23 -19.39
CA PHE A 351 2.73 20.42 -19.22
C PHE A 351 3.43 20.51 -17.85
N ALA A 352 3.62 19.36 -17.20
CA ALA A 352 4.25 19.26 -15.90
C ALA A 352 5.76 19.04 -16.01
N THR A 353 6.51 19.73 -15.15
CA THR A 353 7.91 19.43 -14.86
C THR A 353 8.00 18.29 -13.83
N GLN A 354 9.22 17.76 -13.62
CA GLN A 354 9.48 16.80 -12.56
C GLN A 354 9.09 17.36 -11.18
N ASP A 355 9.34 18.64 -10.92
CA ASP A 355 8.99 19.29 -9.66
C ASP A 355 7.49 19.38 -9.44
N ASP A 356 6.72 19.64 -10.50
CA ASP A 356 5.25 19.70 -10.42
C ASP A 356 4.66 18.34 -10.02
N VAL A 357 5.19 17.25 -10.59
CA VAL A 357 4.73 15.89 -10.26
C VAL A 357 5.13 15.50 -8.84
N MET A 358 6.36 15.85 -8.43
CA MET A 358 6.83 15.61 -7.06
C MET A 358 5.97 16.38 -6.04
N ASP A 359 5.57 17.63 -6.30
CA ASP A 359 4.67 18.39 -5.39
C ASP A 359 3.34 17.67 -5.16
N VAL A 360 2.78 17.06 -6.21
CA VAL A 360 1.57 16.23 -6.11
C VAL A 360 1.84 15.01 -5.22
N GLY A 361 2.93 14.29 -5.47
CA GLY A 361 3.33 13.13 -4.67
C GLY A 361 3.52 13.47 -3.18
N GLU A 362 4.13 14.62 -2.88
CA GLU A 362 4.28 15.11 -1.51
C GLU A 362 2.94 15.43 -0.85
N ALA A 363 2.02 16.08 -1.58
CA ALA A 363 0.68 16.37 -1.08
C ALA A 363 -0.10 15.10 -0.74
N LEU A 364 -0.03 14.09 -1.61
CA LEU A 364 -0.69 12.79 -1.42
C LEU A 364 -0.09 12.00 -0.25
N LEU A 365 1.24 12.05 -0.07
CA LEU A 365 1.85 11.40 1.08
C LEU A 365 1.44 12.09 2.39
N CYS A 366 1.50 13.43 2.47
CA CYS A 366 1.01 14.15 3.65
C CYS A 366 -0.46 13.81 3.97
N ALA A 367 -1.31 13.78 2.95
CA ALA A 367 -2.71 13.41 3.08
C ALA A 367 -2.91 11.98 3.63
N THR A 368 -1.99 11.06 3.28
CA THR A 368 -1.98 9.70 3.81
C THR A 368 -1.62 9.65 5.31
N PHE A 369 -0.63 10.43 5.75
CA PHE A 369 -0.29 10.57 7.18
C PHE A 369 -1.46 11.14 7.98
N GLU A 370 -2.09 12.20 7.47
CA GLU A 370 -3.22 12.86 8.12
C GLU A 370 -4.44 11.92 8.23
N ALA A 371 -4.72 11.11 7.20
CA ALA A 371 -5.77 10.10 7.24
C ALA A 371 -5.51 9.01 8.30
N ALA A 372 -4.24 8.70 8.56
CA ALA A 372 -3.81 7.78 9.59
C ALA A 372 -3.77 8.41 11.00
N GLY A 373 -4.11 9.70 11.14
CA GLY A 373 -4.02 10.43 12.41
C GLY A 373 -2.57 10.67 12.87
N ARG A 374 -1.62 10.67 11.94
CA ARG A 374 -0.19 10.91 12.18
C ARG A 374 0.21 12.30 11.71
N GLU A 375 1.24 12.87 12.33
CA GLU A 375 1.84 14.10 11.85
C GLU A 375 2.51 13.85 10.49
N ALA A 376 2.22 14.72 9.52
CA ALA A 376 2.82 14.63 8.20
C ALA A 376 4.25 15.21 8.23
N PRO A 377 5.20 14.61 7.49
CA PRO A 377 6.54 15.18 7.35
C PRO A 377 6.45 16.57 6.68
N PRO A 378 7.34 17.51 7.06
CA PRO A 378 7.36 18.84 6.45
C PRO A 378 7.78 18.75 4.99
N ARG A 379 7.25 19.67 4.18
CA ARG A 379 7.55 19.81 2.76
C ARG A 379 8.45 21.03 2.50
N PRO A 380 9.27 21.03 1.44
CA PRO A 380 9.50 19.93 0.50
C PRO A 380 10.29 18.77 1.14
N PHE A 381 10.13 17.56 0.62
CA PHE A 381 10.90 16.41 1.08
C PHE A 381 12.34 16.48 0.60
N ALA A 382 13.24 15.83 1.35
CA ALA A 382 14.64 15.72 0.95
C ALA A 382 14.77 15.00 -0.39
N ARG A 383 15.83 15.31 -1.14
CA ARG A 383 16.15 14.69 -2.43
C ARG A 383 17.58 14.15 -2.41
N MET A 384 17.80 13.04 -3.08
CA MET A 384 19.10 12.40 -3.25
C MET A 384 19.18 11.81 -4.65
N THR A 385 20.32 11.91 -5.33
CA THR A 385 20.46 11.24 -6.62
C THR A 385 20.62 9.73 -6.41
N PHE A 386 20.24 8.94 -7.41
CA PHE A 386 20.45 7.49 -7.41
C PHE A 386 21.93 7.14 -7.15
N GLU A 387 22.84 7.86 -7.81
CA GLU A 387 24.29 7.71 -7.60
C GLU A 387 24.67 7.89 -6.13
N GLN A 388 24.22 8.98 -5.49
CA GLN A 388 24.49 9.23 -4.07
C GLN A 388 23.88 8.16 -3.16
N ALA A 389 22.66 7.70 -3.48
CA ALA A 389 21.97 6.67 -2.71
C ALA A 389 22.70 5.32 -2.79
N MET A 390 23.10 4.92 -3.99
CA MET A 390 23.85 3.70 -4.25
C MET A 390 25.27 3.75 -3.69
N GLU A 391 25.98 4.87 -3.83
CA GLU A 391 27.34 5.05 -3.31
C GLU A 391 27.36 4.95 -1.78
N ARG A 392 26.50 5.71 -1.11
CA ARG A 392 26.52 5.85 0.36
C ARG A 392 25.82 4.72 1.09
N TYR A 393 24.73 4.21 0.54
CA TYR A 393 23.85 3.28 1.26
C TYR A 393 23.69 1.93 0.57
N GLY A 394 24.18 1.78 -0.66
CA GLY A 394 24.05 0.53 -1.43
C GLY A 394 22.61 0.21 -1.84
N SER A 395 21.71 1.20 -1.80
CA SER A 395 20.30 1.04 -2.13
C SER A 395 19.73 2.33 -2.72
N ASP A 396 18.86 2.16 -3.71
CA ASP A 396 17.98 3.15 -4.34
C ASP A 396 16.77 3.54 -3.46
N LYS A 397 16.59 2.88 -2.32
CA LYS A 397 15.55 3.17 -1.33
C LYS A 397 16.14 3.16 0.08
N PRO A 398 17.10 4.05 0.38
CA PRO A 398 17.77 4.03 1.67
C PRO A 398 16.82 4.40 2.79
N ASP A 399 16.87 3.65 3.90
CA ASP A 399 16.16 4.04 5.13
C ASP A 399 16.89 5.18 5.82
N MET A 400 16.30 6.38 5.78
CA MET A 400 16.93 7.60 6.27
C MET A 400 16.77 7.83 7.79
N ARG A 401 16.13 6.91 8.52
CA ARG A 401 16.02 7.00 9.99
C ARG A 401 17.36 6.88 10.72
N TYR A 402 18.36 6.28 10.07
CA TYR A 402 19.72 6.14 10.61
C TYR A 402 20.78 6.49 9.56
N THR A 403 21.22 7.75 9.58
CA THR A 403 22.10 8.30 8.54
C THR A 403 23.59 8.00 8.76
N GLY A 404 23.99 7.55 9.95
CA GLY A 404 25.40 7.35 10.32
C GLY A 404 26.06 6.09 9.76
N LEU A 405 25.29 5.12 9.28
CA LEU A 405 25.82 3.90 8.65
C LEU A 405 25.94 4.12 7.14
N VAL A 406 27.10 4.61 6.70
CA VAL A 406 27.41 4.89 5.29
C VAL A 406 28.66 4.14 4.85
N SER A 407 28.72 3.79 3.57
CA SER A 407 29.90 3.24 2.93
C SER A 407 30.63 4.28 2.07
N TYR A 408 31.95 4.10 1.94
CA TYR A 408 32.83 4.88 1.07
C TYR A 408 33.59 3.96 0.14
N ASP A 409 33.81 4.37 -1.11
CA ASP A 409 34.77 3.69 -1.99
C ASP A 409 36.20 3.96 -1.50
N VAL A 410 36.90 2.90 -1.12
CA VAL A 410 38.29 2.95 -0.63
C VAL A 410 39.24 2.19 -1.56
N THR A 411 38.79 1.83 -2.76
CA THR A 411 39.55 1.02 -3.73
C THR A 411 40.93 1.61 -3.99
N ALA A 412 41.02 2.91 -4.26
CA ALA A 412 42.29 3.59 -4.51
C ALA A 412 43.24 3.59 -3.29
N ALA A 413 42.70 3.55 -2.07
CA ALA A 413 43.50 3.52 -0.86
C ALA A 413 44.12 2.15 -0.60
N VAL A 414 43.43 1.06 -0.98
CA VAL A 414 43.78 -0.30 -0.57
C VAL A 414 44.39 -1.18 -1.68
N LYS A 415 44.13 -0.87 -2.95
CA LYS A 415 44.54 -1.69 -4.10
C LYS A 415 46.01 -1.50 -4.46
N GLY A 416 46.67 -2.57 -4.90
CA GLY A 416 48.08 -2.60 -5.28
C GLY A 416 49.06 -2.71 -4.10
N ARG A 417 48.57 -3.08 -2.90
CA ARG A 417 49.36 -3.09 -1.66
C ARG A 417 49.75 -4.48 -1.17
N GLY A 418 49.44 -5.53 -1.94
CA GLY A 418 49.90 -6.90 -1.67
C GLY A 418 48.90 -7.77 -0.91
N PHE A 419 47.73 -7.23 -0.54
CA PHE A 419 46.63 -8.04 -0.02
C PHE A 419 45.73 -8.50 -1.17
N LYS A 420 45.91 -9.75 -1.59
CA LYS A 420 45.27 -10.37 -2.76
C LYS A 420 43.77 -10.05 -2.92
N LEU A 421 42.98 -10.11 -1.84
CA LEU A 421 41.54 -9.85 -1.92
C LEU A 421 41.22 -8.41 -2.34
N PHE A 422 41.96 -7.42 -1.82
CA PHE A 422 41.80 -6.03 -2.27
C PHE A 422 42.30 -5.84 -3.70
N ASP A 423 43.44 -6.45 -4.02
CA ASP A 423 44.09 -6.31 -5.32
C ASP A 423 43.26 -6.91 -6.48
N GLU A 424 42.56 -8.02 -6.22
CA GLU A 424 41.71 -8.71 -7.20
C GLU A 424 40.28 -8.16 -7.27
N SER A 425 39.84 -7.36 -6.29
CA SER A 425 38.48 -6.82 -6.27
C SER A 425 38.29 -5.72 -7.33
N LYS A 426 37.13 -5.73 -7.99
CA LYS A 426 36.72 -4.64 -8.90
C LYS A 426 36.50 -3.35 -8.12
N GLU A 427 35.85 -3.44 -6.96
CA GLU A 427 35.58 -2.34 -6.04
C GLU A 427 35.76 -2.83 -4.59
N VAL A 428 36.32 -1.97 -3.74
CA VAL A 428 36.38 -2.17 -2.29
C VAL A 428 35.67 -1.00 -1.60
N ARG A 429 34.54 -1.28 -0.96
CA ARG A 429 33.83 -0.30 -0.10
C ARG A 429 34.11 -0.56 1.36
N CYS A 430 34.11 0.51 2.15
CA CYS A 430 34.26 0.42 3.59
C CYS A 430 33.18 1.22 4.32
N MET A 431 32.52 0.58 5.30
CA MET A 431 31.55 1.20 6.19
C MET A 431 32.17 1.40 7.58
N VAL A 432 31.98 2.60 8.12
CA VAL A 432 32.40 2.95 9.48
C VAL A 432 31.22 2.73 10.43
N VAL A 433 31.48 2.03 11.54
CA VAL A 433 30.55 1.91 12.66
C VAL A 433 31.24 2.48 13.90
N GLU A 434 30.90 3.72 14.25
CA GLU A 434 31.53 4.46 15.36
C GLU A 434 31.37 3.74 16.71
N GLU A 435 30.19 3.21 16.98
CA GLU A 435 29.91 2.41 18.18
C GLU A 435 30.42 0.96 18.06
N GLY A 436 31.36 0.70 17.15
CA GLY A 436 31.82 -0.62 16.78
C GLY A 436 32.29 -1.49 17.94
N LYS A 437 32.73 -0.92 19.07
CA LYS A 437 33.14 -1.66 20.29
C LYS A 437 32.00 -2.49 20.89
N SER A 438 30.74 -2.11 20.69
CA SER A 438 29.57 -2.87 21.17
C SER A 438 29.38 -4.18 20.41
N ILE A 439 29.89 -4.28 19.18
CA ILE A 439 29.72 -5.44 18.31
C ILE A 439 30.86 -6.43 18.54
N SER A 440 30.54 -7.60 19.09
CA SER A 440 31.52 -8.65 19.36
C SER A 440 32.10 -9.27 18.07
N ASN A 441 33.38 -9.61 18.07
CA ASN A 441 34.06 -10.21 16.91
C ASN A 441 33.49 -11.57 16.48
N SER A 442 32.84 -12.32 17.38
CA SER A 442 32.18 -13.59 17.03
C SER A 442 31.03 -13.36 16.04
N LYS A 443 30.35 -12.21 16.11
CA LYS A 443 29.28 -11.83 15.17
C LYS A 443 29.81 -11.43 13.78
N LEU A 444 31.07 -11.00 13.69
CA LEU A 444 31.70 -10.53 12.46
C LEU A 444 32.45 -11.63 11.68
N LYS A 445 32.65 -12.81 12.28
CA LYS A 445 33.40 -13.91 11.67
C LYS A 445 32.49 -14.92 10.98
N ALA A 446 32.65 -15.10 9.67
CA ALA A 446 32.00 -16.18 8.92
C ALA A 446 32.49 -17.58 9.39
N PRO A 447 31.69 -18.65 9.24
CA PRO A 447 30.31 -18.68 8.73
C PRO A 447 29.23 -18.51 9.82
N LYS A 448 29.62 -18.42 11.09
CA LYS A 448 28.68 -18.46 12.23
C LYS A 448 28.26 -17.08 12.76
N GLY A 449 29.00 -16.03 12.44
CA GLY A 449 28.71 -14.68 12.90
C GLY A 449 27.50 -14.09 12.18
N ALA A 450 26.54 -13.56 12.93
CA ALA A 450 25.28 -13.08 12.38
C ALA A 450 25.44 -11.92 11.39
N VAL A 451 26.34 -10.96 11.66
CA VAL A 451 26.62 -9.84 10.75
C VAL A 451 27.30 -10.33 9.47
N ALA A 452 28.23 -11.28 9.58
CA ALA A 452 28.87 -11.88 8.42
C ALA A 452 27.88 -12.72 7.59
N ALA A 453 26.93 -13.39 8.24
CA ALA A 453 25.90 -14.18 7.57
C ALA A 453 25.01 -13.32 6.67
N GLU A 454 24.71 -12.07 7.06
CA GLU A 454 23.98 -11.14 6.21
C GLU A 454 24.76 -10.74 4.95
N ALA A 455 26.06 -10.47 5.06
CA ALA A 455 26.91 -10.23 3.89
C ALA A 455 26.97 -11.45 2.96
N VAL A 456 27.11 -12.65 3.53
CA VAL A 456 27.12 -13.91 2.76
C VAL A 456 25.77 -14.17 2.09
N ALA A 457 24.67 -13.88 2.76
CA ALA A 457 23.33 -14.01 2.19
C ALA A 457 23.03 -12.96 1.10
N ALA A 458 23.79 -11.86 1.04
CA ALA A 458 23.81 -10.93 -0.09
C ALA A 458 24.82 -11.34 -1.20
N GLY A 459 25.47 -12.50 -1.04
CA GLY A 459 26.34 -13.13 -2.04
C GLY A 459 27.83 -13.00 -1.79
N ALA A 460 28.28 -12.27 -0.75
CA ALA A 460 29.70 -12.12 -0.47
C ALA A 460 30.36 -13.45 -0.01
N GLY A 461 31.65 -13.63 -0.29
CA GLY A 461 32.43 -14.76 0.23
C GLY A 461 32.70 -14.70 1.74
N GLY A 462 32.45 -13.55 2.37
CA GLY A 462 32.65 -13.28 3.78
C GLY A 462 32.56 -11.78 4.07
N LEU A 463 32.86 -11.39 5.31
CA LEU A 463 32.92 -9.99 5.74
C LEU A 463 34.28 -9.72 6.37
N LEU A 464 35.05 -8.84 5.74
CA LEU A 464 36.34 -8.40 6.26
C LEU A 464 36.12 -7.25 7.24
N PHE A 465 36.80 -7.27 8.37
CA PHE A 465 36.69 -6.22 9.37
C PHE A 465 38.02 -5.94 10.08
N THR A 466 38.17 -4.71 10.57
CA THR A 466 39.25 -4.27 11.45
C THR A 466 38.76 -3.14 12.36
N ARG A 467 39.56 -2.71 13.32
CA ARG A 467 39.22 -1.59 14.21
C ARG A 467 40.33 -0.56 14.21
N VAL A 468 39.91 0.70 14.25
CA VAL A 468 40.81 1.82 14.45
C VAL A 468 41.37 1.75 15.87
N CYS A 469 42.68 1.91 16.04
CA CYS A 469 43.31 2.01 17.35
C CYS A 469 44.47 3.03 17.32
N GLY A 470 45.16 3.19 18.46
CA GLY A 470 46.35 4.03 18.54
C GLY A 470 46.07 5.52 18.33
N GLY A 471 44.85 5.99 18.64
CA GLY A 471 44.47 7.39 18.44
C GLY A 471 44.13 7.75 17.00
N GLY A 472 43.77 6.76 16.18
CA GLY A 472 43.46 6.98 14.76
C GLY A 472 44.66 6.80 13.83
N GLU A 473 45.72 6.12 14.27
CA GLU A 473 46.94 5.93 13.49
C GLU A 473 47.33 4.45 13.28
N ALA A 474 46.56 3.51 13.82
CA ALA A 474 46.83 2.07 13.69
C ALA A 474 45.54 1.26 13.50
N LEU A 475 45.68 0.00 13.04
CA LEU A 475 44.59 -0.95 12.95
C LEU A 475 44.83 -2.17 13.85
N GLU A 476 43.79 -2.58 14.56
CA GLU A 476 43.79 -3.83 15.30
C GLU A 476 42.71 -4.80 14.80
N GLN A 477 42.96 -6.09 15.00
CA GLN A 477 42.04 -7.17 14.63
C GLN A 477 41.85 -7.31 13.10
N GLY A 478 41.28 -8.42 12.66
CA GLY A 478 41.22 -8.77 11.23
C GLY A 478 42.48 -9.50 10.72
N PRO A 479 42.52 -9.87 9.43
CA PRO A 479 43.63 -10.60 8.84
C PRO A 479 44.94 -9.81 8.92
N ALA A 480 45.98 -10.41 9.50
CA ALA A 480 47.30 -9.80 9.60
C ALA A 480 47.85 -9.31 8.24
N PRO A 481 47.72 -10.08 7.13
CA PRO A 481 48.20 -9.62 5.82
C PRO A 481 47.52 -8.33 5.32
N ALA A 482 46.24 -8.11 5.66
CA ALA A 482 45.53 -6.90 5.26
C ALA A 482 46.02 -5.68 6.05
N ARG A 483 46.25 -5.83 7.37
CA ARG A 483 46.78 -4.76 8.21
C ARG A 483 48.22 -4.41 7.85
N GLU A 484 49.07 -5.43 7.71
CA GLU A 484 50.48 -5.27 7.32
C GLU A 484 50.60 -4.56 5.95
N ALA A 485 49.74 -4.88 4.99
CA ALA A 485 49.69 -4.21 3.69
C ALA A 485 49.30 -2.72 3.78
N LEU A 486 48.40 -2.35 4.70
CA LEU A 486 47.97 -0.96 4.89
C LEU A 486 48.98 -0.13 5.69
N GLU A 487 49.67 -0.76 6.64
CA GLU A 487 50.68 -0.15 7.52
C GLU A 487 52.08 -0.11 6.89
N ALA A 488 52.30 -0.81 5.77
CA ALA A 488 53.51 -0.72 4.96
C ALA A 488 53.73 0.70 4.40
N ASP A 489 54.94 0.96 3.87
CA ASP A 489 55.33 2.23 3.25
C ASP A 489 55.02 3.46 4.12
N ASP A 490 55.47 3.44 5.39
CA ASP A 490 55.21 4.51 6.38
C ASP A 490 53.70 4.78 6.63
N GLY A 491 52.88 3.73 6.52
CA GLY A 491 51.44 3.80 6.73
C GLY A 491 50.70 4.61 5.67
N ALA A 492 51.27 4.81 4.47
CA ALA A 492 50.64 5.60 3.42
C ALA A 492 49.25 5.07 3.03
N GLY A 493 49.06 3.75 3.02
CA GLY A 493 47.77 3.11 2.74
C GLY A 493 46.75 3.35 3.84
N LEU A 494 47.17 3.18 5.09
CA LEU A 494 46.35 3.47 6.26
C LEU A 494 45.93 4.95 6.33
N LYS A 495 46.86 5.88 6.13
CA LYS A 495 46.58 7.32 6.10
C LYS A 495 45.57 7.67 5.01
N ALA A 496 45.73 7.11 3.80
CA ALA A 496 44.78 7.30 2.70
C ALA A 496 43.40 6.72 3.02
N LEU A 497 43.34 5.51 3.58
CA LEU A 497 42.10 4.85 4.01
C LEU A 497 41.38 5.68 5.07
N LEU A 498 42.04 6.05 6.17
CA LEU A 498 41.42 6.80 7.24
C LEU A 498 41.00 8.20 6.79
N SER A 499 41.77 8.84 5.89
CA SER A 499 41.38 10.11 5.28
C SER A 499 40.11 9.95 4.43
N ALA A 500 40.00 8.90 3.62
CA ALA A 500 38.81 8.62 2.80
C ALA A 500 37.57 8.36 3.67
N LEU A 501 37.77 7.81 4.88
CA LEU A 501 36.72 7.52 5.85
C LEU A 501 36.40 8.69 6.80
N GLY A 502 36.99 9.86 6.60
CA GLY A 502 36.72 11.03 7.43
C GLY A 502 37.39 11.02 8.82
N SER A 503 38.52 10.28 8.96
CA SER A 503 39.28 10.13 10.22
C SER A 503 38.42 9.59 11.37
N PRO A 504 37.94 8.34 11.26
CA PRO A 504 37.08 7.70 12.25
C PRO A 504 37.74 7.64 13.64
N ALA A 505 36.91 7.66 14.69
CA ALA A 505 37.39 7.68 16.06
C ALA A 505 38.10 6.37 16.49
N ASP A 506 38.85 6.45 17.59
CA ASP A 506 39.52 5.28 18.16
C ASP A 506 38.50 4.21 18.62
N GLY A 507 38.63 3.02 18.06
CA GLY A 507 37.77 1.87 18.30
C GLY A 507 36.59 1.69 17.36
N SER A 508 36.41 2.59 16.40
CA SER A 508 35.42 2.46 15.34
C SER A 508 35.69 1.18 14.53
N LEU A 509 34.62 0.46 14.22
CA LEU A 509 34.67 -0.76 13.43
C LEU A 509 34.61 -0.40 11.94
N LEU A 510 35.56 -0.93 11.18
CA LEU A 510 35.60 -0.80 9.74
C LEU A 510 35.18 -2.14 9.12
N LEU A 511 34.13 -2.12 8.30
CA LEU A 511 33.63 -3.28 7.56
C LEU A 511 33.93 -3.10 6.08
N PHE A 512 34.61 -4.06 5.46
CA PHE A 512 34.98 -4.00 4.04
C PHE A 512 34.15 -4.97 3.20
N PHE A 513 33.65 -4.45 2.10
CA PHE A 513 32.91 -5.16 1.06
C PHE A 513 33.78 -5.18 -0.20
N CYS A 514 34.17 -6.38 -0.62
CA CYS A 514 35.18 -6.59 -1.66
C CYS A 514 34.56 -7.43 -2.78
N GLY A 515 34.45 -6.89 -3.99
CA GLY A 515 33.79 -7.59 -5.09
C GLY A 515 33.33 -6.67 -6.22
N PRO A 516 32.39 -7.14 -7.06
CA PRO A 516 31.71 -6.30 -8.05
C PRO A 516 30.78 -5.25 -7.39
N PRO A 517 30.62 -4.05 -7.99
CA PRO A 517 29.82 -2.96 -7.40
C PRO A 517 28.37 -3.32 -7.04
N ALA A 518 27.68 -4.07 -7.90
CA ALA A 518 26.30 -4.49 -7.65
C ALA A 518 26.19 -5.44 -6.44
N GLN A 519 27.16 -6.34 -6.25
CA GLN A 519 27.23 -7.22 -5.09
C GLN A 519 27.56 -6.43 -3.82
N ASN A 520 28.54 -5.53 -3.89
CA ASN A 520 28.92 -4.67 -2.76
C ASN A 520 27.74 -3.84 -2.28
N SER A 521 26.99 -3.21 -3.19
CA SER A 521 25.81 -2.41 -2.85
C SER A 521 24.76 -3.23 -2.08
N LYS A 522 24.42 -4.43 -2.59
CA LYS A 522 23.50 -5.37 -1.89
C LYS A 522 24.00 -5.76 -0.51
N CYS A 523 25.31 -5.97 -0.34
CA CYS A 523 25.90 -6.33 0.94
C CYS A 523 25.88 -5.14 1.92
N VAL A 524 26.23 -3.94 1.44
CA VAL A 524 26.20 -2.69 2.23
C VAL A 524 24.81 -2.48 2.80
N ASP A 525 23.77 -2.44 1.97
CA ASP A 525 22.39 -2.21 2.40
C ASP A 525 21.96 -3.27 3.43
N ARG A 526 22.19 -4.55 3.13
CA ARG A 526 21.74 -5.65 3.98
C ARG A 526 22.41 -5.65 5.35
N VAL A 527 23.73 -5.45 5.39
CA VAL A 527 24.49 -5.37 6.66
C VAL A 527 24.09 -4.12 7.43
N ARG A 528 23.95 -2.98 6.77
CA ARG A 528 23.52 -1.72 7.37
C ARG A 528 22.16 -1.85 8.06
N ARG A 529 21.16 -2.42 7.39
CA ARG A 529 19.82 -2.66 7.96
C ARG A 529 19.89 -3.55 9.20
N TYR A 530 20.64 -4.65 9.12
CA TYR A 530 20.82 -5.58 10.24
C TYR A 530 21.49 -4.92 11.44
N LEU A 531 22.55 -4.14 11.21
CA LEU A 531 23.24 -3.41 12.28
C LEU A 531 22.29 -2.43 12.98
N ALA A 532 21.53 -1.65 12.20
CA ALA A 532 20.59 -0.68 12.73
C ALA A 532 19.48 -1.34 13.58
N SER A 533 18.87 -2.43 13.09
CA SER A 533 17.73 -3.07 13.75
C SER A 533 18.11 -4.03 14.89
N SER A 534 19.27 -4.68 14.81
CA SER A 534 19.55 -5.87 15.64
C SER A 534 20.81 -5.76 16.49
N GLU A 535 21.71 -4.82 16.19
CA GLU A 535 22.98 -4.67 16.92
C GLU A 535 23.11 -3.33 17.63
N LEU A 536 22.60 -2.25 17.03
CA LEU A 536 22.80 -0.88 17.50
C LEU A 536 21.52 -0.23 18.05
N GLY A 537 20.35 -0.84 17.89
CA GLY A 537 19.09 -0.29 18.37
C GLY A 537 18.73 1.08 17.78
N LEU A 538 19.22 1.39 16.56
CA LEU A 538 19.01 2.69 15.90
C LEU A 538 17.57 2.88 15.42
N LEU A 539 16.77 1.81 15.46
CA LEU A 539 15.36 1.80 15.12
C LEU A 539 14.46 1.59 16.35
N ASP A 540 15.01 1.73 17.56
CA ASP A 540 14.25 1.60 18.81
C ASP A 540 13.68 2.95 19.28
N GLY A 541 12.68 2.90 20.17
CA GLY A 541 12.11 4.10 20.80
C GLY A 541 11.45 5.06 19.81
N ASP A 542 11.72 6.35 19.93
CA ASP A 542 11.10 7.40 19.10
C ASP A 542 11.47 7.25 17.61
N ALA A 543 12.67 6.76 17.30
CA ALA A 543 13.14 6.54 15.93
C ALA A 543 12.32 5.46 15.18
N ALA A 544 11.73 4.49 15.91
CA ALA A 544 10.82 3.52 15.33
C ALA A 544 9.56 4.18 14.73
N SER A 545 9.15 5.31 15.32
CA SER A 545 7.92 6.02 14.99
C SER A 545 8.12 7.19 14.03
N GLU A 546 9.36 7.64 13.84
CA GLU A 546 9.73 8.71 12.92
C GLU A 546 9.52 8.32 11.46
N ALA A 547 9.06 9.28 10.66
CA ALA A 547 8.88 9.11 9.23
C ALA A 547 10.05 9.77 8.49
N ALA A 548 10.92 8.96 7.92
CA ALA A 548 12.00 9.43 7.07
C ALA A 548 11.57 9.30 5.61
N VAL A 549 11.33 10.44 4.97
CA VAL A 549 10.89 10.53 3.58
C VAL A 549 11.98 11.12 2.71
N LEU A 550 12.18 10.53 1.53
CA LEU A 550 13.19 10.90 0.57
C LEU A 550 12.66 10.72 -0.85
N TRP A 551 12.94 11.66 -1.73
CA TRP A 551 12.91 11.43 -3.17
C TRP A 551 14.28 10.96 -3.65
N VAL A 552 14.31 9.87 -4.39
CA VAL A 552 15.48 9.47 -5.19
C VAL A 552 15.25 9.90 -6.63
N THR A 553 16.22 10.55 -7.25
CA THR A 553 16.12 11.10 -8.62
C THR A 553 17.35 10.73 -9.45
N ASP A 554 17.40 11.14 -10.72
CA ASP A 554 18.59 11.00 -11.58
C ASP A 554 19.02 9.53 -11.76
N PHE A 555 18.03 8.65 -11.83
CA PHE A 555 18.25 7.23 -12.11
C PHE A 555 18.86 7.02 -13.50
N PRO A 556 19.68 5.97 -13.70
CA PRO A 556 20.06 5.52 -15.04
C PRO A 556 18.82 5.27 -15.91
N LEU A 557 18.91 5.58 -17.19
CA LEU A 557 17.82 5.36 -18.14
C LEU A 557 17.57 3.87 -18.40
N VAL A 558 18.65 3.10 -18.51
CA VAL A 558 18.64 1.66 -18.74
C VAL A 558 19.59 0.96 -17.78
N GLU A 559 19.34 -0.32 -17.54
CA GLU A 559 20.29 -1.22 -16.90
C GLU A 559 20.63 -2.38 -17.84
N TYR A 560 21.86 -2.90 -17.77
CA TYR A 560 22.26 -4.06 -18.56
C TYR A 560 21.77 -5.35 -17.91
N ASP A 561 20.97 -6.13 -18.63
CA ASP A 561 20.53 -7.44 -18.21
C ASP A 561 21.50 -8.50 -18.77
N GLU A 562 22.32 -9.10 -17.88
CA GLU A 562 23.29 -10.14 -18.26
C GLU A 562 22.61 -11.44 -18.75
N GLU A 563 21.39 -11.75 -18.29
CA GLU A 563 20.67 -12.97 -18.68
C GLU A 563 20.07 -12.83 -20.09
N LEU A 564 19.55 -11.65 -20.42
CA LEU A 564 19.01 -11.31 -21.74
C LEU A 564 20.09 -10.85 -22.72
N GLY A 565 21.29 -10.49 -22.23
CA GLY A 565 22.41 -10.00 -23.02
C GLY A 565 22.16 -8.64 -23.68
N ARG A 566 21.26 -7.82 -23.12
CA ARG A 566 20.86 -6.52 -23.67
C ARG A 566 20.45 -5.55 -22.56
N SER A 567 20.43 -4.25 -22.87
CA SER A 567 19.89 -3.25 -21.94
C SER A 567 18.37 -3.33 -21.84
N VAL A 568 17.84 -3.15 -20.64
CA VAL A 568 16.42 -3.07 -20.31
C VAL A 568 16.13 -1.71 -19.66
N ALA A 569 14.91 -1.21 -19.78
CA ALA A 569 14.53 0.04 -19.14
C ALA A 569 14.50 -0.14 -17.62
N LEU A 570 15.13 0.75 -16.87
CA LEU A 570 15.16 0.65 -15.41
C LEU A 570 13.78 0.92 -14.79
N HIS A 571 13.00 1.82 -15.38
CA HIS A 571 11.63 2.13 -14.94
C HIS A 571 10.59 1.62 -15.94
N HIS A 572 10.52 2.24 -17.12
CA HIS A 572 9.70 1.78 -18.24
C HIS A 572 10.16 2.41 -19.57
N PRO A 573 9.81 1.82 -20.73
CA PRO A 573 10.28 2.26 -22.06
C PRO A 573 9.89 3.67 -22.51
N PHE A 574 8.98 4.32 -21.79
CA PHE A 574 8.43 5.65 -22.13
C PHE A 574 9.02 6.78 -21.26
N THR A 575 10.00 6.45 -20.43
CA THR A 575 10.66 7.41 -19.54
C THR A 575 11.51 8.38 -20.36
N CYS A 576 11.33 9.68 -20.12
CA CYS A 576 12.10 10.72 -20.77
C CYS A 576 13.55 10.69 -20.26
N PRO A 577 14.54 10.69 -21.16
CA PRO A 577 15.93 10.89 -20.77
C PRO A 577 16.13 12.29 -20.19
N ASN A 578 17.18 12.46 -19.39
CA ASN A 578 17.67 13.78 -19.04
C ASN A 578 18.14 14.47 -20.33
N MET A 579 17.61 15.66 -20.60
CA MET A 579 17.82 16.33 -21.90
C MET A 579 19.26 16.78 -22.13
N ASP A 580 20.01 17.13 -21.08
CA ASP A 580 21.42 17.51 -21.19
C ASP A 580 22.28 16.28 -21.54
N ASP A 581 22.00 15.16 -20.88
CA ASP A 581 22.66 13.88 -21.16
C ASP A 581 22.31 13.39 -22.57
N TRP A 582 21.04 13.48 -22.97
CA TRP A 582 20.57 13.07 -24.30
C TRP A 582 21.21 13.87 -25.43
N ALA A 583 21.46 15.17 -25.20
CA ALA A 583 22.08 16.04 -26.20
C ALA A 583 23.60 15.83 -26.34
N THR A 584 24.25 15.28 -25.32
CA THR A 584 25.73 15.25 -25.23
C THR A 584 26.33 13.84 -25.26
N LYS A 585 25.58 12.82 -24.85
CA LYS A 585 26.04 11.43 -24.77
C LYS A 585 25.64 10.67 -26.03
N SER A 586 26.43 9.65 -26.36
CA SER A 586 26.17 8.80 -27.52
C SER A 586 24.97 7.91 -27.26
N SER A 587 24.07 7.78 -28.23
CA SER A 587 22.97 6.80 -28.19
C SER A 587 23.45 5.35 -28.18
N ALA A 588 24.73 5.10 -28.48
CA ALA A 588 25.35 3.78 -28.32
C ALA A 588 25.62 3.39 -26.85
N ASN A 589 25.66 4.36 -25.91
CA ASN A 589 25.98 4.15 -24.49
C ASN A 589 24.86 4.72 -23.59
N LEU A 590 23.64 4.19 -23.71
CA LEU A 590 22.50 4.66 -22.91
C LEU A 590 22.64 4.42 -21.40
N GLU A 591 23.52 3.52 -20.97
CA GLU A 591 23.81 3.26 -19.55
C GLU A 591 24.35 4.50 -18.82
N ASP A 592 25.04 5.39 -19.55
CA ASP A 592 25.53 6.65 -19.00
C ASP A 592 24.46 7.74 -18.97
N VAL A 593 23.31 7.55 -19.62
CA VAL A 593 22.25 8.56 -19.73
C VAL A 593 21.35 8.47 -18.50
N ARG A 594 21.19 9.59 -17.78
CA ARG A 594 20.20 9.68 -16.70
C ARG A 594 18.79 9.81 -17.26
N SER A 595 17.81 9.40 -16.47
CA SER A 595 16.38 9.57 -16.72
C SER A 595 15.81 10.72 -15.89
N GLN A 596 14.69 11.28 -16.34
CA GLN A 596 13.83 12.15 -15.54
C GLN A 596 12.81 11.31 -14.74
N ALA A 597 13.32 10.28 -14.06
CA ALA A 597 12.56 9.40 -13.17
C ALA A 597 12.83 9.72 -11.70
N TYR A 598 11.88 9.37 -10.86
CA TYR A 598 11.89 9.67 -9.44
C TYR A 598 11.08 8.67 -8.63
N ASP A 599 11.64 8.26 -7.49
CA ASP A 599 11.01 7.37 -6.54
C ASP A 599 10.82 8.05 -5.19
N LEU A 600 9.62 7.88 -4.63
CA LEU A 600 9.27 8.34 -3.29
C LEU A 600 9.50 7.21 -2.30
N VAL A 601 10.43 7.41 -1.40
CA VAL A 601 10.87 6.43 -0.39
C VAL A 601 10.41 6.89 0.98
N LEU A 602 9.78 5.97 1.72
CA LEU A 602 9.38 6.14 3.11
C LEU A 602 9.99 5.00 3.94
N ASN A 603 10.83 5.34 4.91
CA ASN A 603 11.43 4.38 5.86
C ASN A 603 12.13 3.20 5.16
N GLY A 604 12.84 3.48 4.06
CA GLY A 604 13.56 2.47 3.27
C GLY A 604 12.68 1.63 2.34
N VAL A 605 11.43 2.06 2.13
CA VAL A 605 10.47 1.39 1.27
C VAL A 605 9.99 2.37 0.21
N GLU A 606 10.13 1.98 -1.05
CA GLU A 606 9.55 2.69 -2.20
C GLU A 606 8.01 2.66 -2.09
N VAL A 607 7.36 3.81 -1.92
CA VAL A 607 5.89 3.91 -1.78
C VAL A 607 5.22 4.51 -3.01
N GLY A 608 6.00 5.09 -3.92
CA GLY A 608 5.56 5.47 -5.25
C GLY A 608 6.75 5.79 -6.14
N GLY A 609 6.50 5.84 -7.44
CA GLY A 609 7.51 6.10 -8.46
C GLY A 609 6.87 6.69 -9.70
N GLY A 610 7.66 7.37 -10.51
CA GLY A 610 7.19 8.09 -11.68
C GLY A 610 8.30 8.59 -12.57
N SER A 611 7.90 9.18 -13.70
CA SER A 611 8.84 9.86 -14.59
C SER A 611 8.12 10.86 -15.47
N ILE A 612 8.90 11.80 -16.01
CA ILE A 612 8.49 12.57 -17.18
C ILE A 612 8.51 11.64 -18.39
N ARG A 613 7.55 11.80 -19.31
CA ARG A 613 7.38 10.90 -20.46
C ARG A 613 7.99 11.46 -21.73
N ILE A 614 8.41 10.54 -22.59
CA ILE A 614 8.72 10.88 -23.97
C ILE A 614 7.43 11.29 -24.69
N HIS A 615 7.41 12.49 -25.27
CA HIS A 615 6.26 13.02 -26.00
C HIS A 615 6.55 13.24 -27.49
N ARG A 616 7.71 12.81 -27.99
CA ARG A 616 8.13 12.93 -29.39
C ARG A 616 8.40 11.55 -29.97
N GLU A 617 7.80 11.24 -31.12
CA GLU A 617 7.92 9.92 -31.77
C GLU A 617 9.38 9.53 -32.03
N GLU A 618 10.19 10.44 -32.59
CA GLU A 618 11.60 10.17 -32.94
C GLU A 618 12.40 9.67 -31.74
N MET A 619 12.25 10.34 -30.59
CA MET A 619 12.90 9.96 -29.34
C MET A 619 12.35 8.63 -28.80
N GLN A 620 11.04 8.37 -28.93
CA GLN A 620 10.44 7.13 -28.48
C GLN A 620 10.94 5.93 -29.30
N ARG A 621 11.10 6.11 -30.62
CA ARG A 621 11.69 5.09 -31.50
C ARG A 621 13.14 4.82 -31.17
N GLU A 622 13.93 5.86 -30.91
CA GLU A 622 15.34 5.71 -30.50
C GLU A 622 15.45 4.93 -29.18
N MET A 623 14.61 5.25 -28.20
CA MET A 623 14.54 4.50 -26.94
C MET A 623 14.15 3.04 -27.15
N LEU A 624 13.10 2.76 -27.93
CA LEU A 624 12.67 1.38 -28.22
C LEU A 624 13.73 0.59 -29.00
N ALA A 625 14.40 1.23 -29.97
CA ALA A 625 15.48 0.61 -30.74
C ALA A 625 16.64 0.20 -29.82
N ALA A 626 17.00 1.06 -28.85
CA ALA A 626 18.06 0.76 -27.90
C ALA A 626 17.70 -0.35 -26.91
N LEU A 627 16.41 -0.52 -26.60
CA LEU A 627 15.91 -1.68 -25.85
C LEU A 627 15.84 -2.96 -26.70
N GLY A 628 16.17 -2.89 -28.00
CA GLY A 628 16.25 -4.04 -28.89
C GLY A 628 14.95 -4.38 -29.62
N PHE A 629 13.97 -3.47 -29.65
CA PHE A 629 12.78 -3.66 -30.48
C PHE A 629 13.09 -3.39 -31.95
N THR A 630 12.58 -4.23 -32.82
CA THR A 630 12.58 -4.01 -34.27
C THR A 630 11.45 -3.07 -34.68
N ASP A 631 11.57 -2.40 -35.83
CA ASP A 631 10.50 -1.52 -36.34
C ASP A 631 9.14 -2.23 -36.43
N ALA A 632 9.13 -3.51 -36.83
CA ALA A 632 7.91 -4.30 -36.91
C ALA A 632 7.28 -4.54 -35.53
N GLU A 633 8.08 -4.86 -34.51
CA GLU A 633 7.60 -5.04 -33.14
C GLU A 633 7.11 -3.72 -32.53
N MET A 634 7.79 -2.61 -32.84
CA MET A 634 7.37 -1.27 -32.40
C MET A 634 5.99 -0.93 -32.95
N GLU A 635 5.75 -1.12 -34.25
CA GLU A 635 4.44 -0.87 -34.86
C GLU A 635 3.37 -1.82 -34.31
N GLU A 636 3.71 -3.09 -34.15
CA GLU A 636 2.77 -4.09 -33.66
C GLU A 636 2.31 -3.80 -32.22
N GLN A 637 3.24 -3.47 -31.32
CA GLN A 637 2.97 -3.36 -29.88
C GLN A 637 2.66 -1.92 -29.45
N PHE A 638 3.31 -0.93 -30.07
CA PHE A 638 3.24 0.47 -29.68
C PHE A 638 2.78 1.40 -30.83
N GLY A 639 2.32 0.87 -31.96
CA GLY A 639 1.91 1.68 -33.12
C GLY A 639 0.87 2.75 -32.77
N PHE A 640 -0.09 2.43 -31.90
CA PHE A 640 -1.08 3.41 -31.42
C PHE A 640 -0.46 4.56 -30.61
N LEU A 641 0.58 4.28 -29.81
CA LEU A 641 1.33 5.29 -29.06
C LEU A 641 2.13 6.14 -30.04
N LEU A 642 2.90 5.51 -30.93
CA LEU A 642 3.76 6.19 -31.90
C LEU A 642 2.94 7.09 -32.85
N GLU A 643 1.81 6.60 -33.35
CA GLU A 643 0.83 7.39 -34.11
C GLU A 643 0.36 8.60 -33.30
N SER A 644 0.01 8.40 -32.03
CA SER A 644 -0.45 9.48 -31.17
C SER A 644 0.61 10.55 -30.91
N LEU A 645 1.87 10.14 -30.73
CA LEU A 645 3.00 11.05 -30.54
C LEU A 645 3.32 11.83 -31.82
N ARG A 646 3.14 11.22 -33.00
CA ARG A 646 3.45 11.82 -34.30
C ARG A 646 2.35 12.74 -34.82
N ASP A 647 1.11 12.27 -34.80
CA ASP A 647 0.02 12.82 -35.61
C ASP A 647 -0.96 13.69 -34.80
N TYR A 648 -1.04 13.50 -33.48
CA TYR A 648 -2.08 14.13 -32.64
C TYR A 648 -1.56 15.20 -31.67
N GLY A 649 -0.27 15.51 -31.70
CA GLY A 649 0.31 16.61 -30.91
C GLY A 649 0.35 16.32 -29.41
N ALA A 650 1.01 15.23 -29.02
CA ALA A 650 1.18 14.86 -27.62
C ALA A 650 1.88 15.97 -26.80
N PRO A 651 1.30 16.44 -25.68
CA PRO A 651 1.93 17.45 -24.84
C PRO A 651 3.12 16.85 -24.08
N PRO A 652 4.10 17.65 -23.63
CA PRO A 652 4.99 17.23 -22.54
C PRO A 652 4.14 16.80 -21.35
N HIS A 653 4.41 15.65 -20.75
CA HIS A 653 3.60 15.12 -19.67
C HIS A 653 4.44 14.24 -18.74
N GLY A 654 3.94 14.01 -17.53
CA GLY A 654 4.58 13.19 -16.53
C GLY A 654 3.62 12.81 -15.43
N GLY A 655 4.00 11.82 -14.64
CA GLY A 655 3.15 11.35 -13.58
C GLY A 655 3.80 10.31 -12.71
N LEU A 656 3.06 9.90 -11.68
CA LEU A 656 3.52 8.98 -10.65
C LEU A 656 2.42 7.98 -10.30
N ALA A 657 2.81 6.83 -9.77
CA ALA A 657 1.90 5.87 -9.17
C ALA A 657 2.33 5.60 -7.73
N MET A 658 1.37 5.59 -6.80
CA MET A 658 1.61 5.21 -5.40
C MET A 658 0.99 3.86 -5.09
N GLY A 659 1.74 2.98 -4.43
CA GLY A 659 1.23 1.68 -3.99
C GLY A 659 0.30 1.83 -2.78
N VAL A 660 -1.03 1.86 -3.01
CA VAL A 660 -2.02 2.04 -1.94
C VAL A 660 -1.90 0.95 -0.88
N ASP A 661 -1.72 -0.30 -1.29
CA ASP A 661 -1.62 -1.43 -0.35
C ASP A 661 -0.42 -1.25 0.60
N ARG A 662 0.71 -0.76 0.06
CA ARG A 662 1.93 -0.52 0.83
C ARG A 662 1.79 0.68 1.76
N LEU A 663 1.21 1.77 1.28
CA LEU A 663 0.90 2.95 2.11
C LEU A 663 0.02 2.57 3.31
N VAL A 664 -1.07 1.84 3.08
CA VAL A 664 -1.98 1.42 4.16
C VAL A 664 -1.28 0.47 5.13
N ALA A 665 -0.45 -0.46 4.64
CA ALA A 665 0.31 -1.37 5.50
C ALA A 665 1.29 -0.61 6.41
N ILE A 666 2.06 0.33 5.85
CA ILE A 666 3.00 1.15 6.62
C ILE A 666 2.26 2.02 7.64
N MET A 667 1.16 2.66 7.25
CA MET A 667 0.36 3.48 8.18
C MET A 667 -0.33 2.67 9.26
N GLY A 668 -0.73 1.43 8.94
CA GLY A 668 -1.35 0.49 9.86
C GLY A 668 -0.38 -0.31 10.72
N GLY A 669 0.93 -0.11 10.56
CA GLY A 669 1.98 -0.87 11.26
C GLY A 669 1.94 -2.37 10.95
N CYS A 670 1.64 -2.73 9.70
CA CYS A 670 1.52 -4.11 9.24
C CYS A 670 2.79 -4.58 8.53
N ASP A 671 3.29 -5.77 8.88
CA ASP A 671 4.46 -6.38 8.22
C ASP A 671 4.17 -6.91 6.80
N SER A 672 2.89 -7.02 6.44
CA SER A 672 2.45 -7.59 5.17
C SER A 672 1.25 -6.82 4.62
N ILE A 673 1.23 -6.60 3.30
CA ILE A 673 0.10 -5.96 2.62
C ILE A 673 -1.15 -6.84 2.64
N ARG A 674 -1.02 -8.15 2.94
CA ARG A 674 -2.18 -9.07 3.11
C ARG A 674 -3.08 -8.68 4.28
N SER A 675 -2.54 -7.95 5.27
CA SER A 675 -3.31 -7.45 6.41
C SER A 675 -4.19 -6.24 6.09
N VAL A 676 -4.05 -5.66 4.89
CA VAL A 676 -4.81 -4.49 4.43
C VAL A 676 -5.62 -4.74 3.16
N ILE A 677 -5.64 -5.98 2.68
CA ILE A 677 -6.42 -6.46 1.53
C ILE A 677 -7.50 -7.39 2.05
N ALA A 678 -8.76 -7.23 1.62
CA ALA A 678 -9.87 -8.04 2.16
C ALA A 678 -9.69 -9.54 1.93
N PHE A 679 -9.32 -9.94 0.70
CA PHE A 679 -9.11 -11.33 0.29
C PHE A 679 -7.80 -11.46 -0.50
N PRO A 680 -6.64 -11.53 0.20
CA PRO A 680 -5.34 -11.63 -0.45
C PRO A 680 -5.04 -13.07 -0.88
N LYS A 681 -4.09 -13.20 -1.81
CA LYS A 681 -3.47 -14.47 -2.19
C LYS A 681 -2.26 -14.81 -1.29
N THR A 682 -1.93 -16.09 -1.21
CA THR A 682 -0.72 -16.60 -0.57
C THR A 682 0.54 -16.23 -1.35
N ALA A 683 1.71 -16.64 -0.85
CA ALA A 683 2.97 -16.52 -1.60
C ALA A 683 3.00 -17.37 -2.89
N GLN A 684 2.12 -18.37 -3.02
CA GLN A 684 1.99 -19.24 -4.19
C GLN A 684 0.89 -18.78 -5.16
N ALA A 685 0.48 -17.51 -5.08
CA ALA A 685 -0.60 -16.92 -5.87
C ALA A 685 -1.95 -17.64 -5.71
N SER A 686 -2.15 -18.39 -4.62
CA SER A 686 -3.37 -19.14 -4.37
C SER A 686 -4.30 -18.42 -3.38
N ASP A 687 -5.59 -18.51 -3.63
CA ASP A 687 -6.66 -18.15 -2.71
C ASP A 687 -7.11 -19.40 -1.95
N ILE A 688 -6.72 -19.50 -0.68
CA ILE A 688 -7.09 -20.65 0.16
C ILE A 688 -8.59 -20.62 0.52
N PHE A 689 -9.22 -19.44 0.54
CA PHE A 689 -10.62 -19.31 0.95
C PHE A 689 -11.57 -19.89 -0.10
N VAL A 690 -11.37 -19.54 -1.38
CA VAL A 690 -12.20 -20.06 -2.48
C VAL A 690 -11.57 -21.25 -3.21
N GLY A 691 -10.32 -21.61 -2.90
CA GLY A 691 -9.60 -22.69 -3.57
C GLY A 691 -9.19 -22.35 -5.00
N ALA A 692 -8.78 -21.11 -5.25
CA ALA A 692 -8.29 -20.66 -6.56
C ALA A 692 -6.75 -20.62 -6.60
N PRO A 693 -6.11 -20.77 -7.78
CA PRO A 693 -6.69 -21.27 -9.01
C PRO A 693 -7.15 -22.74 -8.88
N GLY A 694 -8.11 -23.15 -9.71
CA GLY A 694 -8.61 -24.52 -9.79
C GLY A 694 -8.77 -24.96 -11.25
N PRO A 695 -9.04 -26.25 -11.52
CA PRO A 695 -9.24 -26.74 -12.88
C PRO A 695 -10.46 -26.07 -13.53
N ALA A 696 -10.31 -25.71 -14.81
CA ALA A 696 -11.42 -25.21 -15.63
C ALA A 696 -12.36 -26.36 -16.03
N ASP A 697 -13.64 -26.06 -16.23
CA ASP A 697 -14.58 -27.04 -16.80
C ASP A 697 -14.14 -27.37 -18.25
N PRO A 698 -14.00 -28.66 -18.63
CA PRO A 698 -13.65 -29.05 -19.99
C PRO A 698 -14.53 -28.42 -21.08
N LYS A 699 -15.81 -28.13 -20.78
CA LYS A 699 -16.71 -27.41 -21.71
C LYS A 699 -16.24 -25.99 -21.96
N GLN A 700 -15.78 -25.28 -20.92
CA GLN A 700 -15.24 -23.92 -21.04
C GLN A 700 -13.95 -23.92 -21.89
N LEU A 701 -13.05 -24.89 -21.70
CA LEU A 701 -11.85 -25.03 -22.51
C LEU A 701 -12.19 -25.27 -23.99
N THR A 702 -13.18 -26.13 -24.25
CA THR A 702 -13.68 -26.39 -25.61
C THR A 702 -14.24 -25.14 -26.27
N GLU A 703 -15.05 -24.35 -25.55
CA GLU A 703 -15.59 -23.08 -26.06
C GLU A 703 -14.48 -22.05 -26.37
N LEU A 704 -13.40 -22.06 -25.58
CA LEU A 704 -12.21 -21.23 -25.80
C LEU A 704 -11.26 -21.81 -26.87
N LYS A 705 -11.53 -23.02 -27.37
CA LYS A 705 -10.67 -23.78 -28.28
C LYS A 705 -9.26 -24.00 -27.71
N LEU A 706 -9.17 -24.24 -26.41
CA LEU A 706 -7.92 -24.52 -25.68
C LEU A 706 -7.84 -25.99 -25.27
N ILE A 707 -6.62 -26.51 -25.18
CA ILE A 707 -6.32 -27.85 -24.70
C ILE A 707 -5.25 -27.72 -23.61
N SER A 708 -5.51 -28.30 -22.43
CA SER A 708 -4.49 -28.41 -21.38
C SER A 708 -3.41 -29.41 -21.80
N LYS A 709 -2.13 -29.04 -21.65
CA LYS A 709 -0.99 -29.95 -21.90
C LYS A 709 -0.57 -30.74 -20.66
N HIS A 710 -1.26 -30.55 -19.53
CA HIS A 710 -0.89 -31.09 -18.23
C HIS A 710 -1.67 -32.35 -17.81
N GLU A 711 -2.43 -32.96 -18.74
CA GLU A 711 -3.15 -34.22 -18.52
C GLU A 711 -2.29 -35.45 -18.77
#